data_AF-H7EK79-F1
#
_entry.id   AF-H7EK79-F1
#
_cell.length_a   1.000
_cell.length_b   1.000
_cell.length_c   1.000
_cell.angle_alpha   90.00
_cell.angle_beta   90.00
_cell.angle_gamma   90.00
#
_symmetry.space_group_name_H-M   'P 1'
#
loop_
_entity.id
_entity.type
_entity.pdbx_description
1 polymer ?
#
loop_
_entity_poly.entity_id
_entity_poly.type
_entity_poly.pdbx_seq_one_letter_code
_entity_poly.pdbx_strand_id
1 'polypeptide(L)'
;MVRCRVLLNKAKLFFVFLSLLLPFSAPAELFSNPRLGGNGRVSFEVVTAGLTGARTLVCADVAGGEFDLLTCYPERMELLSGGSVLQIRNQFGTARYSSVSGDLIWVSRTNSFAGRKSGPEAVSFDGRWVCFVRRKNAVRGELVLRSASTSEEKVLAADVPFSFSAVPVKWSPDSRIFVYEACGRLFFCDPDAEMKNLQPDESFREIGGGGINSIEWSSSPFGRSSLVYIDGDIVYRISANEIHTRGLYRKLVGIGSVSARLPFSFDPGSDLFWADGESVAVLKSGNVLSVFGRGVDFSAALSPPSLPVSDCAVFWFGGKPLVWFCDARSSSVMLLSEGSLATLSRSSSRVRPSLSPDGSLIALATDDALEVRDGSFSVVAKFSGEKIVSCVWGGNSSIFVGSEKCVSLWDFSRGKNVRKTLFLSSVASSAWVSGRNVARACDGTLFEYVPASSLWREIDSTSGFARLVDGSISSRQVQDGKYRVYVGKSASGRDGVFVRTLSGDIETRDIVSGAGGGSYKGRVELVFDALDSDEGLDFVLSVLDFYNIKATFFINGEFIRRFPEKVRMIAGRNHVCASMFFSGANLLELARDGYVVDGDFIARGLARNEDEFLAATGKELSLLWHAPFYKATQAMKEAGARAGYEYFEAGRFSLDAADYADGNGGRWHMKSSEIVLFYVENSFPGCRIPVTIGKSSSGRADYLYQKLDLLVDALISEGFSF
;
A
#
# COMPACT_ATOMS: atom_id res chain seq x y z
N MET A 1 47.15 29.35 -44.92
CA MET A 1 47.00 27.93 -45.30
C MET A 1 48.11 27.18 -44.56
N VAL A 2 48.01 26.84 -43.27
CA VAL A 2 47.26 25.76 -42.59
C VAL A 2 47.29 26.13 -41.10
N ARG A 3 46.15 26.52 -40.51
CA ARG A 3 45.87 26.61 -39.05
C ARG A 3 44.54 27.36 -38.84
N CYS A 4 43.45 26.79 -39.36
CA CYS A 4 42.09 27.24 -39.02
C CYS A 4 41.04 26.13 -39.26
N ARG A 5 41.43 24.86 -39.10
CA ARG A 5 40.56 23.70 -39.40
C ARG A 5 40.53 22.61 -38.32
N VAL A 6 41.00 22.87 -37.09
CA VAL A 6 40.95 21.90 -35.98
C VAL A 6 40.02 22.32 -34.83
N LEU A 7 39.46 23.54 -34.85
CA LEU A 7 38.57 24.03 -33.79
C LEU A 7 37.06 23.89 -34.08
N LEU A 8 36.66 23.44 -35.27
CA LEU A 8 35.22 23.31 -35.62
C LEU A 8 34.61 21.91 -35.46
N ASN A 9 35.39 20.88 -35.10
CA ASN A 9 34.88 19.50 -34.96
C ASN A 9 34.74 19.00 -33.50
N LYS A 10 35.05 19.81 -32.48
CA LYS A 10 34.79 19.44 -31.06
C LYS A 10 33.54 20.11 -30.45
N ALA A 11 33.00 21.15 -31.08
CA ALA A 11 31.81 21.86 -30.59
C ALA A 11 30.47 21.28 -31.09
N LYS A 12 30.47 20.37 -32.08
CA LYS A 12 29.25 19.71 -32.58
C LYS A 12 29.03 18.30 -32.02
N LEU A 13 30.00 17.73 -31.31
CA LEU A 13 29.85 16.44 -30.62
C LEU A 13 29.33 16.61 -29.17
N PHE A 14 29.38 17.83 -28.62
CA PHE A 14 28.94 18.12 -27.24
C PHE A 14 27.45 18.52 -27.14
N PHE A 15 26.79 18.76 -28.28
CA PHE A 15 25.37 19.16 -28.33
C PHE A 15 24.42 18.05 -28.85
N VAL A 16 24.94 16.86 -29.13
CA VAL A 16 24.16 15.68 -29.58
C VAL A 16 24.18 14.55 -28.55
N PHE A 17 24.89 14.73 -27.43
CA PHE A 17 24.92 13.75 -26.31
C PHE A 17 24.18 14.22 -25.05
N LEU A 18 23.42 15.32 -25.13
CA LEU A 18 22.60 15.86 -24.02
C LEU A 18 21.09 15.83 -24.33
N SER A 19 20.65 14.83 -25.10
CA SER A 19 19.24 14.52 -25.36
C SER A 19 18.89 13.03 -25.11
N LEU A 20 19.85 12.27 -24.58
CA LEU A 20 19.69 10.87 -24.19
C LEU A 20 20.28 10.72 -22.78
N LEU A 21 19.42 10.89 -21.78
CA LEU A 21 19.53 10.50 -20.36
C LEU A 21 18.96 11.61 -19.48
N LEU A 22 17.64 11.55 -19.35
CA LEU A 22 16.85 11.64 -18.12
C LEU A 22 15.41 11.85 -18.62
N PRO A 23 14.49 10.89 -18.45
CA PRO A 23 13.10 11.26 -18.47
C PRO A 23 12.92 12.19 -17.27
N PHE A 24 12.91 13.50 -17.52
CA PHE A 24 12.14 14.40 -16.67
C PHE A 24 10.71 13.89 -16.79
N SER A 25 10.36 12.93 -15.94
CA SER A 25 8.97 12.56 -15.73
C SER A 25 8.34 13.81 -15.13
N ALA A 26 7.74 14.64 -15.99
CA ALA A 26 6.69 15.53 -15.54
C ALA A 26 5.74 14.67 -14.67
N PRO A 27 5.26 15.19 -13.52
CA PRO A 27 4.28 14.45 -12.74
C PRO A 27 3.15 14.05 -13.68
N ALA A 28 2.77 12.77 -13.66
CA ALA A 28 1.70 12.26 -14.52
C ALA A 28 0.45 13.13 -14.30
N GLU A 29 -0.07 13.72 -15.38
CA GLU A 29 -1.31 14.50 -15.32
C GLU A 29 -2.43 13.59 -14.82
N LEU A 30 -3.18 14.03 -13.80
CA LEU A 30 -4.24 13.22 -13.19
C LEU A 30 -5.33 12.84 -14.20
N PHE A 31 -5.63 13.75 -15.13
CA PHE A 31 -6.63 13.58 -16.19
C PHE A 31 -5.96 13.56 -17.56
N SER A 32 -6.53 12.81 -18.50
CA SER A 32 -6.05 12.79 -19.88
C SER A 32 -7.14 12.40 -20.88
N ASN A 33 -6.85 12.64 -22.17
CA ASN A 33 -7.66 12.20 -23.31
C ASN A 33 -9.17 12.52 -23.22
N PRO A 34 -9.58 13.79 -23.03
CA PRO A 34 -10.99 14.15 -23.09
C PRO A 34 -11.57 13.86 -24.48
N ARG A 35 -12.80 13.33 -24.49
CA ARG A 35 -13.61 13.01 -25.66
C ARG A 35 -15.02 13.56 -25.47
N LEU A 36 -15.53 14.27 -26.47
CA LEU A 36 -16.90 14.74 -26.50
C LEU A 36 -17.80 13.69 -27.14
N GLY A 37 -18.85 13.32 -26.42
CA GLY A 37 -19.93 12.49 -26.92
C GLY A 37 -21.13 13.32 -27.38
N GLY A 38 -22.06 12.67 -28.08
CA GLY A 38 -23.36 13.26 -28.36
C GLY A 38 -24.14 13.55 -27.07
N ASN A 39 -25.08 14.51 -27.14
CA ASN A 39 -26.02 14.86 -26.06
C ASN A 39 -25.37 15.43 -24.79
N GLY A 40 -24.23 16.11 -24.89
CA GLY A 40 -23.60 16.76 -23.74
C GLY A 40 -22.93 15.77 -22.79
N ARG A 41 -22.44 14.63 -23.29
CA ARG A 41 -21.59 13.73 -22.51
C ARG A 41 -20.12 13.95 -22.86
N VAL A 42 -19.26 13.71 -21.88
CA VAL A 42 -17.80 13.74 -22.02
C VAL A 42 -17.22 12.48 -21.40
N SER A 43 -16.24 11.87 -22.04
CA SER A 43 -15.41 10.84 -21.43
C SER A 43 -13.96 11.27 -21.33
N PHE A 44 -13.27 10.81 -20.30
CA PHE A 44 -11.87 11.13 -20.05
C PHE A 44 -11.23 10.03 -19.19
N GLU A 45 -9.90 9.98 -19.22
CA GLU A 45 -9.11 9.00 -18.49
C GLU A 45 -8.57 9.63 -17.20
N VAL A 46 -8.65 8.89 -16.09
CA VAL A 46 -8.09 9.28 -14.78
C VAL A 46 -6.97 8.33 -14.42
N VAL A 47 -5.79 8.86 -14.11
CA VAL A 47 -4.68 8.07 -13.57
C VAL A 47 -5.03 7.65 -12.14
N THR A 48 -5.02 6.35 -11.88
CA THR A 48 -5.36 5.77 -10.58
C THR A 48 -4.16 5.92 -9.65
N ALA A 49 -4.37 6.39 -8.42
CA ALA A 49 -3.28 6.50 -7.44
C ALA A 49 -2.77 5.09 -7.05
N GLY A 50 -1.50 4.98 -6.64
CA GLY A 50 -0.94 3.76 -6.08
C GLY A 50 -0.38 2.72 -7.05
N LEU A 51 -0.73 2.71 -8.34
CA LEU A 51 -0.35 1.62 -9.26
C LEU A 51 -0.10 2.09 -10.71
N THR A 52 1.15 1.93 -11.17
CA THR A 52 1.59 1.68 -12.56
C THR A 52 0.93 2.45 -13.72
N GLY A 53 0.46 3.67 -13.51
CA GLY A 53 -0.15 4.47 -14.58
C GLY A 53 -1.46 3.90 -15.13
N ALA A 54 -2.16 3.07 -14.34
CA ALA A 54 -3.47 2.53 -14.71
C ALA A 54 -4.51 3.64 -14.90
N ARG A 55 -5.30 3.53 -15.97
CA ARG A 55 -6.25 4.57 -16.40
C ARG A 55 -7.68 4.09 -16.27
N THR A 56 -8.40 4.73 -15.37
CA THR A 56 -9.84 4.54 -15.23
C THR A 56 -10.57 5.39 -16.27
N LEU A 57 -11.41 4.77 -17.11
CA LEU A 57 -12.25 5.50 -18.05
C LEU A 57 -13.51 6.00 -17.34
N VAL A 58 -13.72 7.31 -17.42
CA VAL A 58 -14.83 8.02 -16.78
C VAL A 58 -15.72 8.62 -17.85
N CYS A 59 -17.04 8.62 -17.62
CA CYS A 59 -18.00 9.38 -18.41
C CYS A 59 -18.79 10.32 -17.51
N ALA A 60 -18.96 11.58 -17.89
CA ALA A 60 -19.71 12.58 -17.14
C ALA A 60 -20.61 13.40 -18.06
N ASP A 61 -21.56 14.13 -17.48
CA ASP A 61 -22.29 15.19 -18.18
C ASP A 61 -21.44 16.47 -18.25
N VAL A 62 -21.51 17.19 -19.37
CA VAL A 62 -20.85 18.50 -19.55
C VAL A 62 -21.37 19.56 -18.59
N ALA A 63 -22.61 19.42 -18.10
CA ALA A 63 -23.16 20.26 -17.05
C ALA A 63 -22.42 20.08 -15.70
N GLY A 64 -21.68 18.97 -15.54
CA GLY A 64 -21.04 18.54 -14.30
C GLY A 64 -21.98 17.72 -13.40
N GLY A 65 -21.47 17.29 -12.24
CA GLY A 65 -22.22 16.51 -11.26
C GLY A 65 -21.72 15.07 -11.17
N GLU A 66 -22.64 14.10 -11.26
CA GLU A 66 -22.29 12.69 -11.22
C GLU A 66 -21.56 12.23 -12.49
N PHE A 67 -20.71 11.22 -12.34
CA PHE A 67 -20.03 10.54 -13.43
C PHE A 67 -20.35 9.05 -13.39
N ASP A 68 -19.95 8.31 -14.41
CA ASP A 68 -19.98 6.85 -14.50
C ASP A 68 -18.54 6.35 -14.61
N LEU A 69 -18.21 5.31 -13.84
CA LEU A 69 -16.96 4.57 -13.96
C LEU A 69 -17.16 3.45 -14.96
N LEU A 70 -16.52 3.57 -16.12
CA LEU A 70 -16.68 2.58 -17.19
C LEU A 70 -15.69 1.42 -17.04
N THR A 71 -14.61 1.59 -16.29
CA THR A 71 -13.67 0.51 -15.94
C THR A 71 -13.61 0.31 -14.42
N CYS A 72 -13.22 -0.88 -14.00
CA CYS A 72 -13.13 -1.25 -12.59
C CYS A 72 -11.77 -1.90 -12.30
N TYR A 73 -10.84 -1.09 -11.78
CA TYR A 73 -9.49 -1.55 -11.50
C TYR A 73 -9.47 -2.46 -10.25
N PRO A 74 -8.84 -3.65 -10.29
CA PRO A 74 -8.98 -4.66 -9.25
C PRO A 74 -7.87 -4.58 -8.19
N GLU A 75 -7.80 -3.48 -7.42
CA GLU A 75 -6.78 -3.34 -6.35
C GLU A 75 -6.91 -4.46 -5.30
N ARG A 76 -8.16 -4.79 -4.92
CA ARG A 76 -8.48 -5.92 -4.06
C ARG A 76 -9.67 -6.68 -4.64
N MET A 77 -9.64 -8.01 -4.51
CA MET A 77 -10.73 -8.88 -4.92
C MET A 77 -11.04 -9.90 -3.83
N GLU A 78 -12.33 -10.12 -3.58
CA GLU A 78 -12.82 -11.12 -2.63
C GLU A 78 -13.98 -11.90 -3.25
N LEU A 79 -14.14 -13.18 -2.88
CA LEU A 79 -15.31 -13.97 -3.26
C LEU A 79 -16.32 -14.02 -2.13
N LEU A 80 -17.57 -13.74 -2.48
CA LEU A 80 -18.70 -13.72 -1.58
C LEU A 80 -19.75 -14.75 -2.02
N SER A 81 -20.65 -15.08 -1.10
CA SER A 81 -21.83 -15.90 -1.38
C SER A 81 -21.47 -17.24 -2.05
N GLY A 82 -20.50 -17.96 -1.46
CA GLY A 82 -20.03 -19.25 -1.98
C GLY A 82 -19.36 -19.18 -3.36
N GLY A 83 -18.82 -18.03 -3.75
CA GLY A 83 -18.15 -17.82 -5.04
C GLY A 83 -19.05 -17.32 -6.17
N SER A 84 -20.33 -17.06 -5.91
CA SER A 84 -21.26 -16.52 -6.91
C SER A 84 -21.13 -15.02 -7.14
N VAL A 85 -20.50 -14.30 -6.21
CA VAL A 85 -20.29 -12.85 -6.27
C VAL A 85 -18.80 -12.55 -6.12
N LEU A 86 -18.22 -11.91 -7.12
CA LEU A 86 -16.87 -11.35 -7.05
C LEU A 86 -16.97 -9.90 -6.61
N GLN A 87 -16.43 -9.58 -5.44
CA GLN A 87 -16.26 -8.22 -4.95
C GLN A 87 -14.93 -7.66 -5.42
N ILE A 88 -14.94 -6.41 -5.89
CA ILE A 88 -13.76 -5.67 -6.35
C ILE A 88 -13.73 -4.33 -5.63
N ARG A 89 -12.58 -3.97 -5.06
CA ARG A 89 -12.41 -2.72 -4.31
C ARG A 89 -11.20 -1.95 -4.83
N ASN A 90 -11.36 -0.64 -4.93
CA ASN A 90 -10.32 0.30 -5.36
C ASN A 90 -10.54 1.70 -4.76
N GLN A 91 -9.72 2.68 -5.16
CA GLN A 91 -9.85 4.07 -4.69
C GLN A 91 -11.24 4.71 -4.89
N PHE A 92 -12.04 4.21 -5.84
CA PHE A 92 -13.37 4.75 -6.13
C PHE A 92 -14.49 4.10 -5.32
N GLY A 93 -14.25 2.96 -4.67
CA GLY A 93 -15.24 2.27 -3.84
C GLY A 93 -15.26 0.76 -4.05
N THR A 94 -16.45 0.17 -3.94
CA THR A 94 -16.69 -1.28 -4.02
C THR A 94 -17.68 -1.60 -5.14
N ALA A 95 -17.25 -2.44 -6.06
CA ALA A 95 -18.08 -3.04 -7.10
C ALA A 95 -18.29 -4.54 -6.84
N ARG A 96 -19.40 -5.09 -7.32
CA ARG A 96 -19.73 -6.51 -7.24
C ARG A 96 -20.17 -7.03 -8.60
N TYR A 97 -19.46 -8.05 -9.08
CA TYR A 97 -19.84 -8.81 -10.26
C TYR A 97 -20.59 -10.08 -9.84
N SER A 98 -21.80 -10.28 -10.37
CA SER A 98 -22.55 -11.52 -10.16
C SER A 98 -22.29 -12.50 -11.30
N SER A 99 -21.82 -13.72 -11.00
CA SER A 99 -21.73 -14.78 -12.01
C SER A 99 -23.10 -15.31 -12.44
N VAL A 100 -24.15 -15.03 -11.67
CA VAL A 100 -25.53 -15.46 -11.93
C VAL A 100 -26.24 -14.50 -12.89
N SER A 101 -26.24 -13.19 -12.59
CA SER A 101 -26.89 -12.20 -13.46
C SER A 101 -25.99 -11.74 -14.60
N GLY A 102 -24.67 -11.81 -14.41
CA GLY A 102 -23.69 -11.30 -15.37
C GLY A 102 -23.54 -9.78 -15.35
N ASP A 103 -23.92 -9.11 -14.26
CA ASP A 103 -23.82 -7.64 -14.14
C ASP A 103 -22.73 -7.23 -13.15
N LEU A 104 -22.16 -6.05 -13.38
CA LEU A 104 -21.25 -5.36 -12.46
C LEU A 104 -21.95 -4.15 -11.86
N ILE A 105 -22.12 -4.14 -10.54
CA ILE A 105 -22.80 -3.05 -9.82
C ILE A 105 -21.87 -2.41 -8.79
N TRP A 106 -21.91 -1.08 -8.67
CA TRP A 106 -21.23 -0.35 -7.60
C TRP A 106 -22.13 -0.31 -6.35
N VAL A 107 -21.70 -0.96 -5.26
CA VAL A 107 -22.42 -0.99 -3.99
C VAL A 107 -21.97 0.11 -3.03
N SER A 108 -20.78 0.65 -3.23
CA SER A 108 -20.31 1.88 -2.60
C SER A 108 -19.43 2.65 -3.56
N ARG A 109 -19.51 3.98 -3.54
CA ARG A 109 -18.77 4.83 -4.47
C ARG A 109 -18.46 6.21 -3.90
N THR A 110 -17.26 6.70 -4.19
CA THR A 110 -16.89 8.12 -3.98
C THR A 110 -16.97 8.88 -5.29
N ASN A 111 -17.40 10.14 -5.22
CA ASN A 111 -17.36 11.06 -6.36
C ASN A 111 -16.04 11.88 -6.39
N SER A 112 -15.16 11.68 -5.42
CA SER A 112 -13.83 12.30 -5.40
C SER A 112 -12.80 11.52 -6.23
N PHE A 113 -11.95 12.26 -6.93
CA PHE A 113 -10.76 11.74 -7.63
C PHE A 113 -9.49 11.87 -6.80
N ALA A 114 -9.60 12.24 -5.51
CA ALA A 114 -8.47 12.19 -4.60
C ALA A 114 -8.06 10.72 -4.40
N GLY A 115 -6.78 10.41 -4.63
CA GLY A 115 -6.25 9.04 -4.48
C GLY A 115 -6.42 8.53 -3.06
N ARG A 116 -7.44 7.70 -2.83
CA ARG A 116 -7.75 7.11 -1.53
C ARG A 116 -7.35 5.66 -1.50
N LYS A 117 -6.71 5.24 -0.42
CA LYS A 117 -6.38 3.83 -0.22
C LYS A 117 -7.63 3.07 0.22
N SER A 118 -7.92 1.95 -0.43
CA SER A 118 -9.04 1.09 -0.01
C SER A 118 -8.68 0.39 1.31
N GLY A 119 -9.57 0.50 2.30
CA GLY A 119 -9.43 -0.19 3.58
C GLY A 119 -9.49 -1.72 3.43
N PRO A 120 -8.90 -2.51 4.33
CA PRO A 120 -8.94 -3.96 4.25
C PRO A 120 -10.32 -4.51 4.66
N GLU A 121 -10.67 -5.68 4.16
CA GLU A 121 -11.81 -6.49 4.59
C GLU A 121 -11.30 -7.90 4.85
N ALA A 122 -11.78 -8.55 5.91
CA ALA A 122 -11.50 -9.95 6.22
C ALA A 122 -12.75 -10.77 5.93
N VAL A 123 -12.72 -11.52 4.84
CA VAL A 123 -13.85 -12.35 4.37
C VAL A 123 -13.66 -13.78 4.86
N SER A 124 -14.74 -14.43 5.31
CA SER A 124 -14.73 -15.86 5.65
C SER A 124 -14.43 -16.72 4.41
N PHE A 125 -13.85 -17.91 4.58
CA PHE A 125 -13.49 -18.77 3.44
C PHE A 125 -14.70 -19.18 2.57
N ASP A 126 -15.89 -19.25 3.16
CA ASP A 126 -17.16 -19.50 2.45
C ASP A 126 -17.80 -18.24 1.83
N GLY A 127 -17.23 -17.06 2.08
CA GLY A 127 -17.72 -15.77 1.58
C GLY A 127 -19.06 -15.32 2.17
N ARG A 128 -19.54 -15.92 3.26
CA ARG A 128 -20.80 -15.52 3.92
C ARG A 128 -20.65 -14.29 4.80
N TRP A 129 -19.45 -14.07 5.35
CA TRP A 129 -19.20 -13.06 6.38
C TRP A 129 -18.05 -12.15 6.00
N VAL A 130 -18.21 -10.87 6.32
CA VAL A 130 -17.19 -9.85 6.07
C VAL A 130 -16.96 -9.07 7.35
N CYS A 131 -15.72 -9.04 7.82
CA CYS A 131 -15.29 -8.17 8.91
C CYS A 131 -14.49 -6.98 8.38
N PHE A 132 -14.77 -5.78 8.89
CA PHE A 132 -14.04 -4.56 8.55
C PHE A 132 -14.08 -3.54 9.68
N VAL A 133 -13.22 -2.52 9.60
CA VAL A 133 -13.24 -1.40 10.55
C VAL A 133 -13.94 -0.21 9.91
N ARG A 134 -15.15 0.13 10.38
CA ARG A 134 -15.86 1.34 9.99
C ARG A 134 -15.20 2.54 10.66
N ARG A 135 -14.50 3.36 9.88
CA ARG A 135 -13.77 4.54 10.39
C ARG A 135 -14.72 5.52 11.10
N LYS A 136 -14.34 5.93 12.31
CA LYS A 136 -14.92 7.08 13.03
C LYS A 136 -14.09 8.35 12.80
N ASN A 137 -12.78 8.17 12.67
CA ASN A 137 -11.82 9.22 12.33
C ASN A 137 -10.65 8.63 11.51
N ALA A 138 -9.57 9.38 11.37
CA ALA A 138 -8.39 8.98 10.60
C ALA A 138 -7.73 7.68 11.09
N VAL A 139 -7.77 7.40 12.41
CA VAL A 139 -6.94 6.40 13.08
C VAL A 139 -7.71 5.31 13.82
N ARG A 140 -9.01 5.51 14.09
CA ARG A 140 -9.86 4.56 14.85
C ARG A 140 -11.24 4.42 14.24
N GLY A 141 -11.90 3.31 14.59
CA GLY A 141 -13.23 2.99 14.12
C GLY A 141 -13.90 1.87 14.92
N GLU A 142 -14.99 1.37 14.37
CA GLU A 142 -15.74 0.25 14.91
C GLU A 142 -15.38 -1.02 14.14
N LEU A 143 -15.06 -2.11 14.84
CA LEU A 143 -14.96 -3.41 14.21
C LEU A 143 -16.37 -3.96 13.97
N VAL A 144 -16.68 -4.26 12.72
CA VAL A 144 -18.02 -4.63 12.26
C VAL A 144 -17.97 -6.00 11.61
N LEU A 145 -18.91 -6.86 12.00
CA LEU A 145 -19.28 -8.07 11.28
C LEU A 145 -20.47 -7.76 10.37
N ARG A 146 -20.39 -8.14 9.09
CA ARG A 146 -21.45 -7.96 8.09
C ARG A 146 -21.79 -9.28 7.40
N SER A 147 -23.08 -9.53 7.20
CA SER A 147 -23.54 -10.59 6.30
C SER A 147 -23.37 -10.18 4.83
N ALA A 148 -22.71 -11.02 4.04
CA ALA A 148 -22.52 -10.74 2.61
C ALA A 148 -23.83 -10.76 1.81
N SER A 149 -24.82 -11.55 2.26
CA SER A 149 -26.10 -11.73 1.57
C SER A 149 -27.17 -10.73 2.00
N THR A 150 -27.32 -10.46 3.32
CA THR A 150 -28.38 -9.57 3.82
C THR A 150 -27.89 -8.14 4.04
N SER A 151 -26.58 -7.90 4.03
CA SER A 151 -25.94 -6.64 4.46
C SER A 151 -26.25 -6.23 5.90
N GLU A 152 -26.80 -7.14 6.72
CA GLU A 152 -26.97 -6.92 8.16
C GLU A 152 -25.61 -6.79 8.85
N GLU A 153 -25.51 -5.85 9.80
CA GLU A 153 -24.26 -5.50 10.48
C GLU A 153 -24.39 -5.61 12.00
N LYS A 154 -23.32 -6.09 12.65
CA LYS A 154 -23.13 -6.09 14.10
C LYS A 154 -21.80 -5.42 14.44
N VAL A 155 -21.82 -4.53 15.43
CA VAL A 155 -20.59 -3.92 15.95
C VAL A 155 -20.02 -4.86 17.02
N LEU A 156 -18.84 -5.42 16.76
CA LEU A 156 -18.15 -6.31 17.69
C LEU A 156 -17.34 -5.53 18.73
N ALA A 157 -16.74 -4.41 18.32
CA ALA A 157 -15.96 -3.54 19.19
C ALA A 157 -16.06 -2.09 18.72
N ALA A 158 -16.31 -1.17 19.65
CA ALA A 158 -16.66 0.22 19.32
C ALA A 158 -15.45 1.13 19.05
N ASP A 159 -14.24 0.72 19.43
CA ASP A 159 -13.04 1.57 19.43
C ASP A 159 -11.76 0.78 19.12
N VAL A 160 -11.53 0.47 17.85
CA VAL A 160 -10.41 -0.34 17.35
C VAL A 160 -9.50 0.51 16.46
N PRO A 161 -8.16 0.35 16.54
CA PRO A 161 -7.24 1.00 15.61
C PRO A 161 -7.54 0.64 14.15
N PHE A 162 -7.53 1.63 13.27
CA PHE A 162 -7.65 1.44 11.83
C PHE A 162 -6.28 1.18 11.19
N SER A 163 -6.24 0.32 10.19
CA SER A 163 -5.06 0.01 9.38
C SER A 163 -5.50 -0.20 7.93
N PHE A 164 -4.69 0.26 6.98
CA PHE A 164 -4.93 -0.03 5.57
C PHE A 164 -4.44 -1.42 5.15
N SER A 165 -3.66 -2.10 6.00
CA SER A 165 -3.01 -3.37 5.63
C SER A 165 -3.85 -4.57 6.03
N ALA A 166 -4.48 -4.56 7.20
CA ALA A 166 -5.23 -5.69 7.72
C ALA A 166 -6.38 -5.28 8.65
N VAL A 167 -7.41 -6.12 8.72
CA VAL A 167 -8.44 -6.10 9.77
C VAL A 167 -7.93 -6.98 10.91
N PRO A 168 -8.12 -6.62 12.19
CA PRO A 168 -7.62 -7.41 13.31
C PRO A 168 -8.53 -8.63 13.59
N VAL A 169 -8.68 -9.48 12.58
CA VAL A 169 -9.51 -10.69 12.57
C VAL A 169 -8.78 -11.83 11.87
N LYS A 170 -8.88 -13.05 12.40
CA LYS A 170 -8.46 -14.28 11.73
C LYS A 170 -9.59 -15.32 11.73
N TRP A 171 -10.05 -15.68 10.53
CA TRP A 171 -11.09 -16.67 10.31
C TRP A 171 -10.58 -18.09 10.47
N SER A 172 -11.38 -18.96 11.10
CA SER A 172 -11.13 -20.39 11.07
C SER A 172 -11.26 -20.92 9.63
N PRO A 173 -10.48 -21.94 9.24
CA PRO A 173 -10.51 -22.51 7.89
C PRO A 173 -11.90 -23.02 7.45
N ASP A 174 -12.74 -23.42 8.40
CA ASP A 174 -14.11 -23.90 8.17
C ASP A 174 -15.18 -22.79 8.23
N SER A 175 -14.78 -21.53 8.39
CA SER A 175 -15.66 -20.35 8.47
C SER A 175 -16.68 -20.37 9.62
N ARG A 176 -16.54 -21.28 10.60
CA ARG A 176 -17.48 -21.39 11.72
C ARG A 176 -17.24 -20.35 12.80
N ILE A 177 -15.99 -19.98 13.03
CA ILE A 177 -15.61 -19.01 14.06
C ILE A 177 -14.51 -18.12 13.53
N PHE A 178 -14.32 -16.98 14.18
CA PHE A 178 -13.14 -16.16 13.99
C PHE A 178 -12.66 -15.61 15.32
N VAL A 179 -11.39 -15.22 15.36
CA VAL A 179 -10.81 -14.50 16.49
C VAL A 179 -10.62 -13.05 16.08
N TYR A 180 -10.96 -12.12 16.98
CA TYR A 180 -10.74 -10.69 16.80
C TYR A 180 -9.98 -10.09 17.99
N GLU A 181 -9.27 -8.99 17.71
CA GLU A 181 -8.62 -8.19 18.75
C GLU A 181 -9.52 -7.03 19.18
N ALA A 182 -9.65 -6.84 20.49
CA ALA A 182 -10.24 -5.66 21.09
C ALA A 182 -9.51 -5.31 22.40
N CYS A 183 -9.15 -4.04 22.59
CA CYS A 183 -8.50 -3.54 23.82
C CYS A 183 -7.26 -4.35 24.27
N GLY A 184 -6.41 -4.79 23.31
CA GLY A 184 -5.20 -5.58 23.59
C GLY A 184 -5.48 -7.00 24.10
N ARG A 185 -6.67 -7.52 23.83
CA ARG A 185 -7.10 -8.88 24.14
C ARG A 185 -7.74 -9.54 22.93
N LEU A 186 -7.76 -10.86 22.97
CA LEU A 186 -8.27 -11.72 21.89
C LEU A 186 -9.56 -12.39 22.31
N PHE A 187 -10.56 -12.33 21.43
CA PHE A 187 -11.88 -12.91 21.65
C PHE A 187 -12.27 -13.75 20.44
N PHE A 188 -12.97 -14.87 20.65
CA PHE A 188 -13.59 -15.59 19.54
C PHE A 188 -15.06 -15.18 19.35
N CYS A 189 -15.57 -15.33 18.13
CA CYS A 189 -16.94 -15.05 17.75
C CYS A 189 -17.47 -16.17 16.84
N ASP A 190 -18.72 -16.57 17.08
CA ASP A 190 -19.53 -17.35 16.14
C ASP A 190 -20.44 -16.34 15.40
N PRO A 191 -20.24 -16.11 14.10
CA PRO A 191 -20.99 -15.09 13.37
C PRO A 191 -22.48 -15.40 13.28
N ASP A 192 -22.86 -16.68 13.21
CA ASP A 192 -24.26 -17.10 13.15
C ASP A 192 -24.96 -16.85 14.51
N ALA A 193 -24.27 -17.09 15.62
CA ALA A 193 -24.77 -16.80 16.97
C ALA A 193 -24.86 -15.28 17.24
N GLU A 194 -23.83 -14.53 16.83
CA GLU A 194 -23.76 -13.07 16.99
C GLU A 194 -24.90 -12.36 16.23
N MET A 195 -25.16 -12.74 14.98
CA MET A 195 -26.26 -12.16 14.20
C MET A 195 -27.63 -12.39 14.87
N LYS A 196 -27.81 -13.54 15.53
CA LYS A 196 -29.05 -13.89 16.24
C LYS A 196 -29.12 -13.32 17.66
N ASN A 197 -28.10 -12.59 18.12
CA ASN A 197 -27.94 -12.15 19.51
C ASN A 197 -27.99 -13.31 20.53
N LEU A 198 -27.45 -14.47 20.15
CA LEU A 198 -27.33 -15.66 20.99
C LEU A 198 -25.90 -15.88 21.52
N GLN A 199 -24.98 -14.98 21.15
CA GLN A 199 -23.59 -15.07 21.54
C GLN A 199 -23.42 -14.76 23.03
N PRO A 200 -22.61 -15.55 23.78
CA PRO A 200 -22.29 -15.24 25.17
C PRO A 200 -21.56 -13.91 25.33
N ASP A 201 -21.62 -13.34 26.54
CA ASP A 201 -20.87 -12.14 26.92
C ASP A 201 -19.35 -12.30 26.65
N GLU A 202 -18.68 -11.20 26.31
CA GLU A 202 -17.26 -11.20 25.93
C GLU A 202 -16.35 -11.84 26.99
N SER A 203 -16.72 -11.71 28.27
CA SER A 203 -15.96 -12.28 29.39
C SER A 203 -15.85 -13.82 29.34
N PHE A 204 -16.80 -14.49 28.66
CA PHE A 204 -16.80 -15.94 28.43
C PHE A 204 -16.21 -16.32 27.06
N ARG A 205 -15.74 -15.35 26.28
CA ARG A 205 -15.18 -15.54 24.93
C ARG A 205 -13.71 -15.13 24.81
N GLU A 206 -13.12 -14.64 25.89
CA GLU A 206 -11.72 -14.23 25.92
C GLU A 206 -10.79 -15.44 25.83
N ILE A 207 -9.83 -15.37 24.91
CA ILE A 207 -8.75 -16.36 24.74
C ILE A 207 -7.56 -15.98 25.63
N GLY A 208 -7.11 -14.72 25.55
CA GLY A 208 -5.92 -14.24 26.24
C GLY A 208 -5.58 -12.78 25.90
N GLY A 209 -4.45 -12.31 26.45
CA GLY A 209 -3.89 -11.00 26.12
C GLY A 209 -3.09 -11.02 24.82
N GLY A 210 -2.83 -9.85 24.26
CA GLY A 210 -2.03 -9.70 23.04
C GLY A 210 -2.83 -9.18 21.85
N GLY A 211 -2.15 -9.02 20.72
CA GLY A 211 -2.74 -8.55 19.47
C GLY A 211 -3.10 -9.69 18.53
N ILE A 212 -3.77 -9.39 17.42
CA ILE A 212 -4.20 -10.41 16.43
C ILE A 212 -3.02 -11.21 15.86
N ASN A 213 -1.81 -10.66 15.90
CA ASN A 213 -0.59 -11.35 15.45
C ASN A 213 -0.10 -12.42 16.45
N SER A 214 -0.65 -12.49 17.67
CA SER A 214 -0.36 -13.54 18.65
C SER A 214 -1.03 -14.87 18.34
N ILE A 215 -1.91 -14.95 17.33
CA ILE A 215 -2.57 -16.19 16.96
C ILE A 215 -2.36 -16.57 15.49
N GLU A 216 -2.47 -17.85 15.16
CA GLU A 216 -2.57 -18.34 13.78
C GLU A 216 -3.42 -19.60 13.72
N TRP A 217 -4.25 -19.73 12.69
CA TRP A 217 -5.00 -20.96 12.44
C TRP A 217 -4.12 -21.98 11.72
N SER A 218 -4.01 -23.17 12.30
CA SER A 218 -3.37 -24.32 11.67
C SER A 218 -4.43 -25.30 11.17
N SER A 219 -4.32 -25.69 9.89
CA SER A 219 -5.13 -26.75 9.29
C SER A 219 -4.33 -28.04 9.28
N SER A 220 -4.86 -29.10 9.90
CA SER A 220 -4.30 -30.44 9.78
C SER A 220 -4.85 -31.14 8.53
N PRO A 221 -4.05 -31.96 7.81
CA PRO A 221 -4.54 -32.82 6.72
C PRO A 221 -5.65 -33.79 7.17
N PHE A 222 -5.83 -34.00 8.48
CA PHE A 222 -6.89 -34.82 9.06
C PHE A 222 -8.19 -34.05 9.39
N GLY A 223 -8.35 -32.82 8.88
CA GLY A 223 -9.60 -32.05 8.97
C GLY A 223 -9.91 -31.47 10.36
N ARG A 224 -8.95 -31.48 11.29
CA ARG A 224 -9.07 -30.79 12.59
C ARG A 224 -8.28 -29.49 12.55
N SER A 225 -8.97 -28.36 12.61
CA SER A 225 -8.35 -27.05 12.77
C SER A 225 -7.96 -26.82 14.24
N SER A 226 -6.79 -26.23 14.45
CA SER A 226 -6.33 -25.82 15.78
C SER A 226 -5.83 -24.39 15.72
N LEU A 227 -6.18 -23.60 16.73
CA LEU A 227 -5.65 -22.26 16.94
C LEU A 227 -4.31 -22.37 17.67
N VAL A 228 -3.27 -21.81 17.08
CA VAL A 228 -1.96 -21.63 17.73
C VAL A 228 -1.96 -20.23 18.35
N TYR A 229 -1.56 -20.11 19.60
CA TYR A 229 -1.51 -18.85 20.34
C TYR A 229 -0.16 -18.70 21.04
N ILE A 230 0.50 -17.55 20.87
CA ILE A 230 1.78 -17.23 21.50
C ILE A 230 1.55 -16.15 22.55
N ASP A 231 1.88 -16.48 23.80
CA ASP A 231 1.85 -15.55 24.95
C ASP A 231 3.25 -15.46 25.55
N GLY A 232 3.88 -14.29 25.43
CA GLY A 232 5.29 -14.10 25.74
C GLY A 232 6.17 -15.02 24.89
N ASP A 233 6.79 -16.01 25.53
CA ASP A 233 7.63 -17.03 24.90
C ASP A 233 6.96 -18.41 24.82
N ILE A 234 5.72 -18.58 25.27
CA ILE A 234 5.04 -19.88 25.32
C ILE A 234 4.09 -20.03 24.12
N VAL A 235 4.18 -21.16 23.42
CA VAL A 235 3.29 -21.52 22.31
C VAL A 235 2.24 -22.50 22.80
N TYR A 236 0.98 -22.11 22.71
CA TYR A 236 -0.21 -22.92 23.02
C TYR A 236 -0.89 -23.42 21.75
N ARG A 237 -1.50 -24.61 21.83
CA ARG A 237 -2.45 -25.11 20.85
C ARG A 237 -3.82 -25.31 21.50
N ILE A 238 -4.85 -24.87 20.78
CA ILE A 238 -6.24 -24.93 21.20
C ILE A 238 -7.03 -25.59 20.07
N SER A 239 -7.68 -26.72 20.33
CA SER A 239 -8.55 -27.34 19.33
C SER A 239 -9.74 -26.43 19.04
N ALA A 240 -10.11 -26.25 17.76
CA ALA A 240 -11.28 -25.45 17.40
C ALA A 240 -12.58 -25.91 18.10
N ASN A 241 -12.71 -27.22 18.35
CA ASN A 241 -13.86 -27.81 19.05
C ASN A 241 -13.88 -27.50 20.55
N GLU A 242 -12.75 -27.09 21.14
CA GLU A 242 -12.62 -26.80 22.56
C GLU A 242 -12.73 -25.30 22.88
N ILE A 243 -12.68 -24.42 21.89
CA ILE A 243 -12.63 -22.96 22.08
C ILE A 243 -13.81 -22.46 22.92
N HIS A 244 -15.03 -22.89 22.63
CA HIS A 244 -16.23 -22.52 23.38
C HIS A 244 -16.16 -22.97 24.84
N THR A 245 -15.83 -24.25 25.07
CA THR A 245 -15.72 -24.82 26.41
C THR A 245 -14.62 -24.13 27.22
N ARG A 246 -13.47 -23.85 26.61
CA ARG A 246 -12.35 -23.18 27.26
C ARG A 246 -12.65 -21.72 27.59
N GLY A 247 -13.37 -21.00 26.74
CA GLY A 247 -13.86 -19.66 27.05
C GLY A 247 -14.77 -19.65 28.29
N LEU A 248 -15.78 -20.54 28.31
CA LEU A 248 -16.72 -20.66 29.42
C LEU A 248 -16.05 -21.01 30.76
N TYR A 249 -15.07 -21.91 30.73
CA TYR A 249 -14.39 -22.41 31.94
C TYR A 249 -12.99 -21.84 32.14
N ARG A 250 -12.65 -20.67 31.55
CA ARG A 250 -11.29 -20.10 31.58
C ARG A 250 -10.70 -19.94 32.98
N LYS A 251 -11.54 -19.66 33.98
CA LYS A 251 -11.09 -19.54 35.39
C LYS A 251 -10.68 -20.89 36.01
N LEU A 252 -11.12 -22.00 35.41
CA LEU A 252 -10.90 -23.36 35.89
C LEU A 252 -9.95 -24.16 34.98
N VAL A 253 -9.92 -23.83 33.68
CA VAL A 253 -9.17 -24.55 32.64
C VAL A 253 -8.17 -23.58 32.01
N GLY A 254 -6.90 -23.98 31.90
CA GLY A 254 -5.86 -23.18 31.26
C GLY A 254 -6.12 -22.90 29.78
N ILE A 255 -5.34 -21.98 29.21
CA ILE A 255 -5.47 -21.42 27.85
C ILE A 255 -5.52 -22.50 26.77
N GLY A 256 -4.64 -23.49 26.85
CA GLY A 256 -4.48 -24.56 25.86
C GLY A 256 -3.46 -25.59 26.33
N SER A 257 -3.10 -26.52 25.45
CA SER A 257 -1.93 -27.38 25.68
C SER A 257 -0.67 -26.63 25.24
N VAL A 258 0.34 -26.56 26.09
CA VAL A 258 1.67 -26.05 25.70
C VAL A 258 2.27 -26.98 24.67
N SER A 259 2.65 -26.45 23.50
CA SER A 259 3.28 -27.21 22.43
C SER A 259 4.76 -26.92 22.25
N ALA A 260 5.21 -25.71 22.61
CA ALA A 260 6.61 -25.29 22.51
C ALA A 260 6.89 -24.06 23.38
N ARG A 261 8.18 -23.73 23.53
CA ARG A 261 8.66 -22.47 24.11
C ARG A 261 9.68 -21.85 23.14
N LEU A 262 9.47 -20.59 22.78
CA LEU A 262 10.37 -19.80 21.98
C LEU A 262 11.61 -19.40 22.80
N PRO A 263 12.78 -19.24 22.18
CA PRO A 263 14.00 -18.78 22.86
C PRO A 263 13.99 -17.26 23.13
N PHE A 264 12.92 -16.56 22.78
CA PHE A 264 12.73 -15.12 22.94
C PHE A 264 11.25 -14.81 23.21
N SER A 265 10.96 -13.64 23.78
CA SER A 265 9.58 -13.14 23.86
C SER A 265 9.10 -12.68 22.48
N PHE A 266 7.88 -13.06 22.14
CA PHE A 266 7.16 -12.62 20.96
C PHE A 266 6.51 -11.26 21.21
N ASP A 267 6.70 -10.31 20.31
CA ASP A 267 6.02 -9.00 20.34
C ASP A 267 4.96 -8.93 19.22
N PRO A 268 3.65 -9.00 19.52
CA PRO A 268 2.61 -8.95 18.49
C PRO A 268 2.54 -7.63 17.72
N GLY A 269 3.19 -6.57 18.19
CA GLY A 269 3.28 -5.28 17.50
C GLY A 269 4.27 -5.28 16.34
N SER A 270 5.32 -6.11 16.38
CA SER A 270 6.39 -6.15 15.36
C SER A 270 6.68 -7.53 14.77
N ASP A 271 6.33 -8.59 15.49
CA ASP A 271 6.63 -9.97 15.13
C ASP A 271 5.42 -10.59 14.42
N LEU A 272 5.70 -11.47 13.45
CA LEU A 272 4.71 -12.27 12.74
C LEU A 272 5.05 -13.74 12.90
N PHE A 273 4.05 -14.61 12.89
CA PHE A 273 4.30 -16.04 12.79
C PHE A 273 3.24 -16.76 11.94
N TRP A 274 3.65 -17.92 11.46
CA TRP A 274 2.83 -18.88 10.73
C TRP A 274 3.02 -20.25 11.36
N ALA A 275 1.98 -21.09 11.34
CA ALA A 275 2.05 -22.41 11.94
C ALA A 275 1.40 -23.46 11.04
N ASP A 276 2.00 -24.65 10.98
CA ASP A 276 1.28 -25.84 10.56
C ASP A 276 0.84 -26.62 11.82
N GLY A 277 0.24 -27.80 11.61
CA GLY A 277 -0.20 -28.65 12.71
C GLY A 277 0.89 -28.98 13.76
N GLU A 278 2.17 -28.78 13.44
CA GLU A 278 3.31 -29.26 14.23
C GLU A 278 4.47 -28.23 14.37
N SER A 279 4.69 -27.38 13.36
CA SER A 279 5.79 -26.44 13.22
C SER A 279 5.32 -24.99 13.33
N VAL A 280 6.23 -24.09 13.71
CA VAL A 280 5.99 -22.64 13.78
C VAL A 280 7.16 -21.90 13.12
N ALA A 281 6.86 -20.97 12.22
CA ALA A 281 7.81 -20.04 11.63
C ALA A 281 7.56 -18.63 12.20
N VAL A 282 8.56 -17.99 12.79
CA VAL A 282 8.47 -16.67 13.41
C VAL A 282 9.40 -15.69 12.71
N LEU A 283 8.85 -14.59 12.21
CA LEU A 283 9.59 -13.45 11.71
C LEU A 283 9.69 -12.39 12.81
N LYS A 284 10.88 -12.23 13.39
CA LYS A 284 11.15 -11.27 14.46
C LYS A 284 11.51 -9.90 13.89
N SER A 285 10.72 -8.89 14.24
CA SER A 285 10.88 -7.48 13.85
C SER A 285 11.17 -7.27 12.35
N GLY A 286 10.58 -8.11 11.49
CA GLY A 286 10.80 -8.06 10.04
C GLY A 286 12.17 -8.54 9.53
N ASN A 287 13.09 -8.93 10.42
CA ASN A 287 14.52 -9.08 10.08
C ASN A 287 15.04 -10.51 10.17
N VAL A 288 14.51 -11.33 11.08
CA VAL A 288 15.03 -12.69 11.32
C VAL A 288 13.90 -13.68 11.28
N LEU A 289 13.91 -14.59 10.30
CA LEU A 289 12.96 -15.69 10.20
C LEU A 289 13.55 -16.92 10.90
N SER A 290 12.90 -17.40 11.95
CA SER A 290 13.27 -18.62 12.68
C SER A 290 12.18 -19.66 12.53
N VAL A 291 12.54 -20.93 12.32
CA VAL A 291 11.57 -22.03 12.22
C VAL A 291 11.82 -23.09 13.29
N PHE A 292 10.73 -23.50 13.93
CA PHE A 292 10.69 -24.41 15.06
C PHE A 292 9.83 -25.63 14.67
N GLY A 293 10.44 -26.82 14.63
CA GLY A 293 9.74 -28.09 14.35
C GLY A 293 9.22 -28.80 15.61
N ARG A 294 8.74 -30.04 15.45
CA ARG A 294 8.33 -30.90 16.58
C ARG A 294 9.48 -31.15 17.56
N GLY A 295 9.17 -31.07 18.86
CA GLY A 295 10.01 -31.65 19.91
C GLY A 295 11.11 -30.75 20.50
N VAL A 296 11.15 -29.47 20.12
CA VAL A 296 12.11 -28.47 20.62
C VAL A 296 13.56 -28.87 20.34
N ASP A 297 13.99 -28.64 19.10
CA ASP A 297 15.35 -28.20 18.81
C ASP A 297 15.27 -27.18 17.67
N PHE A 298 15.82 -26.00 17.93
CA PHE A 298 15.93 -24.91 16.97
C PHE A 298 16.58 -25.41 15.68
N SER A 299 15.90 -25.28 14.54
CA SER A 299 16.40 -25.84 13.28
C SER A 299 17.27 -24.83 12.49
N ALA A 300 16.91 -23.55 12.48
CA ALA A 300 17.74 -22.45 11.94
C ALA A 300 17.13 -21.06 12.18
N ALA A 301 17.99 -20.04 12.31
CA ALA A 301 17.64 -18.63 12.12
C ALA A 301 18.21 -18.16 10.78
N LEU A 302 17.34 -17.57 9.97
CA LEU A 302 17.64 -17.17 8.60
C LEU A 302 17.32 -15.70 8.43
N SER A 303 18.30 -14.96 7.91
CA SER A 303 18.05 -13.60 7.46
C SER A 303 17.39 -13.67 6.08
N PRO A 304 16.30 -12.91 5.84
CA PRO A 304 15.76 -12.74 4.50
C PRO A 304 16.87 -12.29 3.54
N PRO A 305 16.88 -12.79 2.30
CA PRO A 305 17.93 -12.46 1.31
C PRO A 305 17.90 -10.99 0.89
N SER A 306 16.77 -10.32 1.08
CA SER A 306 16.56 -8.91 0.77
C SER A 306 15.98 -8.21 1.99
N LEU A 307 16.81 -7.41 2.65
CA LEU A 307 16.36 -6.47 3.67
C LEU A 307 16.30 -5.06 3.07
N PRO A 308 15.19 -4.33 3.28
CA PRO A 308 14.08 -4.62 4.19
C PRO A 308 13.00 -5.48 3.53
N VAL A 309 12.25 -6.18 4.36
CA VAL A 309 11.04 -6.90 3.97
C VAL A 309 9.85 -5.97 4.17
N SER A 310 9.15 -5.64 3.08
CA SER A 310 7.89 -4.88 3.11
C SER A 310 6.68 -5.76 3.45
N ASP A 311 6.71 -7.03 3.04
CA ASP A 311 5.70 -8.02 3.39
C ASP A 311 6.31 -9.43 3.36
N CYS A 312 5.75 -10.34 4.17
CA CYS A 312 6.18 -11.73 4.27
C CYS A 312 4.99 -12.67 4.47
N ALA A 313 5.09 -13.87 3.93
CA ALA A 313 4.18 -14.96 4.21
C ALA A 313 4.91 -16.30 4.17
N VAL A 314 4.51 -17.23 5.04
CA VAL A 314 4.97 -18.62 5.00
C VAL A 314 3.79 -19.52 4.67
N PHE A 315 3.95 -20.36 3.65
CA PHE A 315 2.95 -21.34 3.20
C PHE A 315 3.49 -22.74 3.39
N TRP A 316 2.68 -23.64 3.96
CA TRP A 316 3.02 -25.05 4.07
C TRP A 316 2.50 -25.78 2.85
N PHE A 317 3.40 -26.07 1.90
CA PHE A 317 3.04 -26.53 0.57
C PHE A 317 3.87 -27.75 0.16
N GLY A 318 3.21 -28.82 -0.28
CA GLY A 318 3.88 -30.10 -0.55
C GLY A 318 4.59 -30.68 0.68
N GLY A 319 4.14 -30.34 1.89
CA GLY A 319 4.78 -30.72 3.15
C GLY A 319 6.05 -29.94 3.49
N LYS A 320 6.36 -28.84 2.78
CA LYS A 320 7.53 -28.01 3.01
C LYS A 320 7.17 -26.52 3.23
N PRO A 321 7.95 -25.77 4.03
CA PRO A 321 7.84 -24.32 4.12
C PRO A 321 8.24 -23.65 2.81
N LEU A 322 7.29 -22.96 2.18
CA LEU A 322 7.56 -21.93 1.20
C LEU A 322 7.52 -20.57 1.90
N VAL A 323 8.58 -19.80 1.73
CA VAL A 323 8.69 -18.44 2.24
C VAL A 323 8.57 -17.47 1.08
N TRP A 324 7.62 -16.55 1.18
CA TRP A 324 7.51 -15.43 0.25
C TRP A 324 7.93 -14.14 0.96
N PHE A 325 8.87 -13.43 0.34
CA PHE A 325 9.31 -12.11 0.77
C PHE A 325 8.99 -11.09 -0.32
N CYS A 326 8.50 -9.93 0.08
CA CYS A 326 8.33 -8.78 -0.81
C CYS A 326 9.11 -7.59 -0.26
N ASP A 327 10.00 -7.03 -1.07
CA ASP A 327 10.63 -5.75 -0.82
C ASP A 327 9.89 -4.63 -1.59
N ALA A 328 10.44 -3.41 -1.56
CA ALA A 328 9.81 -2.27 -2.23
C ALA A 328 9.70 -2.39 -3.77
N ARG A 329 10.47 -3.27 -4.42
CA ARG A 329 10.57 -3.39 -5.90
C ARG A 329 10.30 -4.79 -6.44
N SER A 330 10.47 -5.83 -5.63
CA SER A 330 10.41 -7.21 -6.06
C SER A 330 9.85 -8.13 -4.97
N SER A 331 9.50 -9.34 -5.37
CA SER A 331 9.25 -10.44 -4.47
C SER A 331 10.06 -11.68 -4.85
N SER A 332 10.32 -12.52 -3.85
CA SER A 332 11.01 -13.79 -4.01
C SER A 332 10.24 -14.89 -3.30
N VAL A 333 10.14 -16.05 -3.95
CA VAL A 333 9.64 -17.29 -3.33
C VAL A 333 10.83 -18.20 -3.08
N MET A 334 10.95 -18.69 -1.86
CA MET A 334 12.05 -19.53 -1.42
C MET A 334 11.53 -20.79 -0.77
N LEU A 335 12.24 -21.89 -0.97
CA LEU A 335 12.04 -23.12 -0.21
C LEU A 335 12.97 -23.08 1.01
N LEU A 336 12.40 -23.32 2.19
CA LEU A 336 13.19 -23.53 3.38
C LEU A 336 13.54 -25.02 3.50
N SER A 337 14.83 -25.34 3.51
CA SER A 337 15.36 -26.71 3.62
C SER A 337 16.66 -26.72 4.41
N GLU A 338 16.74 -27.58 5.43
CA GLU A 338 17.98 -27.87 6.21
C GLU A 338 18.76 -26.62 6.64
N GLY A 339 18.05 -25.61 7.16
CA GLY A 339 18.68 -24.38 7.64
C GLY A 339 19.23 -23.47 6.53
N SER A 340 18.70 -23.59 5.31
CA SER A 340 18.99 -22.71 4.19
C SER A 340 17.72 -22.29 3.46
N LEU A 341 17.76 -21.12 2.80
CA LEU A 341 16.71 -20.65 1.90
C LEU A 341 17.18 -20.80 0.46
N ALA A 342 16.53 -21.69 -0.29
CA ALA A 342 16.77 -21.85 -1.73
C ALA A 342 15.76 -20.99 -2.50
N THR A 343 16.24 -19.99 -3.25
CA THR A 343 15.38 -19.18 -4.12
C THR A 343 14.78 -20.04 -5.24
N LEU A 344 13.46 -20.15 -5.27
CA LEU A 344 12.73 -20.85 -6.33
C LEU A 344 12.30 -19.92 -7.46
N SER A 345 11.94 -18.67 -7.12
CA SER A 345 11.49 -17.67 -8.09
C SER A 345 11.76 -16.26 -7.57
N ARG A 346 11.99 -15.33 -8.50
CA ARG A 346 12.09 -13.89 -8.24
C ARG A 346 11.34 -13.14 -9.32
N SER A 347 10.57 -12.13 -8.93
CA SER A 347 9.75 -11.31 -9.84
C SER A 347 9.64 -9.88 -9.33
N SER A 348 9.43 -8.93 -10.22
CA SER A 348 8.97 -7.57 -9.91
C SER A 348 7.52 -7.51 -9.42
N SER A 349 6.74 -8.58 -9.60
CA SER A 349 5.39 -8.69 -9.06
C SER A 349 5.42 -8.72 -7.54
N ARG A 350 4.50 -7.99 -6.92
CA ARG A 350 4.32 -7.87 -5.47
C ARG A 350 3.04 -8.56 -4.98
N VAL A 351 2.33 -9.27 -5.86
CA VAL A 351 1.10 -9.99 -5.51
C VAL A 351 1.45 -11.18 -4.63
N ARG A 352 0.92 -11.20 -3.42
CA ARG A 352 1.11 -12.30 -2.47
C ARG A 352 0.57 -13.61 -3.07
N PRO A 353 1.32 -14.73 -3.01
CA PRO A 353 0.83 -16.04 -3.44
C PRO A 353 -0.41 -16.47 -2.66
N SER A 354 -1.22 -17.35 -3.27
CA SER A 354 -2.38 -17.93 -2.61
C SER A 354 -2.52 -19.42 -2.90
N LEU A 355 -2.86 -20.18 -1.87
CA LEU A 355 -3.18 -21.60 -1.99
C LEU A 355 -4.60 -21.77 -2.54
N SER A 356 -4.77 -22.78 -3.38
CA SER A 356 -6.08 -23.30 -3.77
C SER A 356 -6.90 -23.74 -2.55
N PRO A 357 -8.24 -23.82 -2.65
CA PRO A 357 -9.10 -24.15 -1.51
C PRO A 357 -8.77 -25.47 -0.80
N ASP A 358 -8.24 -26.47 -1.52
CA ASP A 358 -7.78 -27.74 -0.96
C ASP A 358 -6.29 -27.76 -0.56
N GLY A 359 -5.56 -26.66 -0.80
CA GLY A 359 -4.14 -26.52 -0.51
C GLY A 359 -3.19 -27.29 -1.44
N SER A 360 -3.71 -27.95 -2.48
CA SER A 360 -2.91 -28.81 -3.37
C SER A 360 -2.10 -28.03 -4.41
N LEU A 361 -2.57 -26.84 -4.78
CA LEU A 361 -1.95 -25.93 -5.74
C LEU A 361 -1.67 -24.55 -5.13
N ILE A 362 -0.67 -23.86 -5.67
CA ILE A 362 -0.34 -22.46 -5.34
C ILE A 362 -0.35 -21.59 -6.60
N ALA A 363 -0.97 -20.42 -6.52
CA ALA A 363 -0.94 -19.40 -7.57
C ALA A 363 0.15 -18.37 -7.27
N LEU A 364 1.04 -18.14 -8.25
CA LEU A 364 2.19 -17.24 -8.16
C LEU A 364 2.19 -16.26 -9.33
N ALA A 365 2.12 -14.96 -9.04
CA ALA A 365 2.26 -13.94 -10.06
C ALA A 365 3.74 -13.72 -10.42
N THR A 366 4.04 -13.68 -11.71
CA THR A 366 5.32 -13.26 -12.27
C THR A 366 5.18 -11.86 -12.91
N ASP A 367 6.20 -11.40 -13.62
CA ASP A 367 6.19 -10.06 -14.24
C ASP A 367 5.08 -9.88 -15.28
N ASP A 368 4.70 -10.97 -15.96
CA ASP A 368 3.80 -10.98 -17.11
C ASP A 368 2.80 -12.15 -17.12
N ALA A 369 2.72 -12.92 -16.03
CA ALA A 369 1.85 -14.08 -15.96
C ALA A 369 1.37 -14.42 -14.54
N LEU A 370 0.35 -15.26 -14.46
CA LEU A 370 -0.01 -16.02 -13.25
C LEU A 370 0.30 -17.50 -13.50
N GLU A 371 1.20 -18.07 -12.71
CA GLU A 371 1.57 -19.48 -12.77
C GLU A 371 0.90 -20.24 -11.63
N VAL A 372 0.28 -21.38 -11.96
CA VAL A 372 -0.23 -22.33 -10.97
C VAL A 372 0.77 -23.47 -10.87
N ARG A 373 1.19 -23.78 -9.65
CA ARG A 373 2.20 -24.81 -9.37
C ARG A 373 1.67 -25.88 -8.42
N ASP A 374 2.15 -27.10 -8.59
CA ASP A 374 1.87 -28.24 -7.71
C ASP A 374 2.89 -28.39 -6.56
N GLY A 375 2.70 -29.36 -5.67
CA GLY A 375 3.59 -29.61 -4.53
C GLY A 375 5.05 -29.97 -4.89
N SER A 376 5.35 -30.32 -6.15
CA SER A 376 6.73 -30.47 -6.65
C SER A 376 7.33 -29.14 -7.13
N PHE A 377 6.54 -28.07 -7.03
CA PHE A 377 6.80 -26.73 -7.55
C PHE A 377 6.84 -26.65 -9.08
N SER A 378 6.29 -27.65 -9.78
CA SER A 378 6.16 -27.70 -11.24
C SER A 378 4.97 -26.87 -11.70
N VAL A 379 5.10 -26.16 -12.84
CA VAL A 379 4.01 -25.36 -13.41
C VAL A 379 2.97 -26.29 -14.05
N VAL A 380 1.74 -26.25 -13.56
CA VAL A 380 0.60 -27.04 -14.08
C VAL A 380 -0.33 -26.25 -14.99
N ALA A 381 -0.39 -24.92 -14.80
CA ALA A 381 -1.15 -24.02 -15.66
C ALA A 381 -0.51 -22.62 -15.66
N LYS A 382 -0.67 -21.88 -16.76
CA LYS A 382 -0.11 -20.53 -16.91
C LYS A 382 -1.09 -19.61 -17.64
N PHE A 383 -1.36 -18.45 -17.03
CA PHE A 383 -2.09 -17.33 -17.62
C PHE A 383 -1.06 -16.26 -18.02
N SER A 384 -0.80 -16.07 -19.32
CA SER A 384 0.29 -15.23 -19.81
C SER A 384 -0.18 -13.92 -20.45
N GLY A 385 0.73 -12.96 -20.56
CA GLY A 385 0.60 -11.77 -21.41
C GLY A 385 0.08 -10.52 -20.69
N GLU A 386 -0.09 -10.59 -19.36
CA GLU A 386 -0.63 -9.51 -18.54
C GLU A 386 0.00 -9.48 -17.16
N LYS A 387 0.33 -8.27 -16.71
CA LYS A 387 0.80 -8.06 -15.34
C LYS A 387 -0.36 -8.19 -14.37
N ILE A 388 -0.19 -9.04 -13.36
CA ILE A 388 -1.22 -9.37 -12.38
C ILE A 388 -1.23 -8.33 -11.27
N VAL A 389 -2.42 -7.89 -10.89
CA VAL A 389 -2.67 -6.92 -9.82
C VAL A 389 -3.23 -7.62 -8.59
N SER A 390 -4.20 -8.51 -8.79
CA SER A 390 -4.81 -9.32 -7.74
C SER A 390 -5.37 -10.62 -8.32
N CYS A 391 -5.58 -11.63 -7.48
CA CYS A 391 -6.24 -12.86 -7.88
C CYS A 391 -6.97 -13.50 -6.69
N VAL A 392 -8.04 -14.24 -6.99
CA VAL A 392 -8.77 -15.04 -6.01
C VAL A 392 -9.23 -16.36 -6.62
N TRP A 393 -9.01 -17.46 -5.92
CA TRP A 393 -9.41 -18.80 -6.37
C TRP A 393 -10.93 -18.95 -6.39
N GLY A 394 -11.51 -19.27 -7.55
CA GLY A 394 -12.95 -19.58 -7.70
C GLY A 394 -13.30 -21.03 -7.39
N GLY A 395 -12.30 -21.90 -7.34
CA GLY A 395 -12.37 -23.33 -7.02
C GLY A 395 -10.99 -23.95 -7.20
N ASN A 396 -10.84 -25.28 -7.13
CA ASN A 396 -9.51 -25.91 -7.22
C ASN A 396 -8.87 -25.86 -8.62
N SER A 397 -9.61 -25.44 -9.64
CA SER A 397 -9.13 -25.34 -11.02
C SER A 397 -9.60 -24.08 -11.75
N SER A 398 -9.98 -23.05 -11.01
CA SER A 398 -10.43 -21.77 -11.57
C SER A 398 -10.00 -20.60 -10.69
N ILE A 399 -9.63 -19.49 -11.32
CA ILE A 399 -9.14 -18.29 -10.66
C ILE A 399 -9.78 -17.07 -11.33
N PHE A 400 -10.29 -16.15 -10.52
CA PHE A 400 -10.56 -14.79 -10.97
C PHE A 400 -9.25 -14.01 -10.96
N VAL A 401 -8.82 -13.59 -12.14
CA VAL A 401 -7.54 -12.92 -12.37
C VAL A 401 -7.81 -11.45 -12.66
N GLY A 402 -7.34 -10.58 -11.78
CA GLY A 402 -7.34 -9.14 -11.95
C GLY A 402 -5.98 -8.69 -12.45
N SER A 403 -5.91 -8.25 -13.70
CA SER A 403 -4.69 -7.71 -14.30
C SER A 403 -4.77 -6.21 -14.46
N GLU A 404 -3.67 -5.59 -14.88
CA GLU A 404 -3.66 -4.18 -15.30
C GLU A 404 -4.61 -3.91 -16.48
N LYS A 405 -5.01 -4.94 -17.24
CA LYS A 405 -5.87 -4.81 -18.43
C LYS A 405 -7.34 -5.08 -18.14
N CYS A 406 -7.63 -6.22 -17.51
CA CYS A 406 -9.00 -6.69 -17.31
C CYS A 406 -9.13 -7.59 -16.10
N VAL A 407 -10.38 -7.83 -15.70
CA VAL A 407 -10.73 -8.92 -14.79
C VAL A 407 -11.28 -10.06 -15.63
N SER A 408 -10.69 -11.25 -15.48
CA SER A 408 -11.05 -12.46 -16.20
C SER A 408 -11.34 -13.61 -15.25
N LEU A 409 -12.28 -14.48 -15.62
CA LEU A 409 -12.37 -15.83 -15.07
C LEU A 409 -11.48 -16.75 -15.91
N TRP A 410 -10.48 -17.34 -15.25
CA TRP A 410 -9.57 -18.32 -15.83
C TRP A 410 -9.92 -19.72 -15.33
N ASP A 411 -10.27 -20.61 -16.25
CA ASP A 411 -10.56 -22.02 -15.97
C ASP A 411 -9.50 -22.89 -16.64
N PHE A 412 -8.79 -23.68 -15.83
CA PHE A 412 -7.76 -24.61 -16.28
C PHE A 412 -8.10 -26.09 -15.98
N SER A 413 -9.37 -26.38 -15.77
CA SER A 413 -9.86 -27.74 -15.50
C SER A 413 -9.61 -28.69 -16.68
N ARG A 414 -9.19 -29.93 -16.37
CA ARG A 414 -9.07 -31.04 -17.35
C ARG A 414 -8.23 -30.68 -18.60
N GLY A 415 -7.20 -29.84 -18.45
CA GLY A 415 -6.32 -29.41 -19.55
C GLY A 415 -6.93 -28.37 -20.48
N LYS A 416 -8.14 -27.86 -20.18
CA LYS A 416 -8.66 -26.64 -20.81
C LYS A 416 -7.80 -25.47 -20.33
N ASN A 417 -7.68 -24.42 -21.13
CA ASN A 417 -7.05 -23.17 -20.72
C ASN A 417 -7.93 -22.02 -21.24
N VAL A 418 -9.11 -21.88 -20.62
CA VAL A 418 -10.16 -20.98 -21.09
C VAL A 418 -10.12 -19.69 -20.29
N ARG A 419 -10.07 -18.57 -21.00
CA ARG A 419 -10.13 -17.23 -20.45
C ARG A 419 -11.45 -16.59 -20.85
N LYS A 420 -12.23 -16.15 -19.86
CA LYS A 420 -13.42 -15.33 -20.06
C LYS A 420 -13.20 -13.96 -19.46
N THR A 421 -13.01 -12.95 -20.29
CA THR A 421 -12.96 -11.55 -19.85
C THR A 421 -14.34 -11.16 -19.30
N LEU A 422 -14.37 -10.57 -18.10
CA LEU A 422 -15.59 -10.12 -17.44
C LEU A 422 -15.81 -8.62 -17.69
N PHE A 423 -14.78 -7.81 -17.44
CA PHE A 423 -14.79 -6.36 -17.64
C PHE A 423 -13.35 -5.81 -17.69
N LEU A 424 -13.20 -4.56 -18.13
CA LEU A 424 -11.90 -3.89 -18.23
C LEU A 424 -11.45 -3.28 -16.89
N SER A 425 -10.18 -3.50 -16.55
CA SER A 425 -9.51 -2.89 -15.39
C SER A 425 -9.04 -1.47 -15.73
N SER A 426 -8.44 -1.32 -16.91
CA SER A 426 -7.89 -0.09 -17.45
C SER A 426 -8.09 -0.06 -18.96
N VAL A 427 -8.04 1.13 -19.55
CA VAL A 427 -8.00 1.31 -21.01
C VAL A 427 -6.61 1.76 -21.47
N ALA A 428 -6.20 1.31 -22.66
CA ALA A 428 -5.03 1.87 -23.35
C ALA A 428 -5.39 3.16 -24.09
N SER A 429 -6.56 3.14 -24.74
CA SER A 429 -7.17 4.31 -25.39
C SER A 429 -8.67 4.14 -25.49
N SER A 430 -9.37 5.26 -25.67
CA SER A 430 -10.82 5.28 -25.81
C SER A 430 -11.28 6.29 -26.88
N ALA A 431 -12.45 6.02 -27.45
CA ALA A 431 -13.13 6.87 -28.42
C ALA A 431 -14.63 6.87 -28.17
N TRP A 432 -15.28 7.95 -28.57
CA TRP A 432 -16.74 8.05 -28.62
C TRP A 432 -17.21 7.87 -30.06
N VAL A 433 -17.97 6.82 -30.34
CA VAL A 433 -18.43 6.52 -31.70
C VAL A 433 -19.92 6.21 -31.68
N SER A 434 -20.69 6.91 -32.53
CA SER A 434 -22.14 6.69 -32.70
C SER A 434 -22.93 6.68 -31.39
N GLY A 435 -22.58 7.56 -30.45
CA GLY A 435 -23.27 7.66 -29.16
C GLY A 435 -22.78 6.68 -28.08
N ARG A 436 -21.73 5.90 -28.34
CA ARG A 436 -21.23 4.87 -27.42
C ARG A 436 -19.73 5.00 -27.17
N ASN A 437 -19.29 4.58 -25.99
CA ASN A 437 -17.86 4.47 -25.68
C ASN A 437 -17.30 3.18 -26.28
N VAL A 438 -16.18 3.32 -26.96
CA VAL A 438 -15.35 2.22 -27.47
C VAL A 438 -13.98 2.35 -26.85
N ALA A 439 -13.43 1.25 -26.36
CA ALA A 439 -12.11 1.23 -25.73
C ALA A 439 -11.24 0.13 -26.33
N ARG A 440 -9.93 0.39 -26.33
CA ARG A 440 -8.90 -0.59 -26.66
C ARG A 440 -8.23 -1.05 -25.37
N ALA A 441 -8.21 -2.34 -25.13
CA ALA A 441 -7.38 -2.95 -24.09
C ALA A 441 -5.90 -2.96 -24.54
N CYS A 442 -4.96 -3.13 -23.60
CA CYS A 442 -3.53 -3.04 -23.93
C CYS A 442 -3.01 -4.15 -24.86
N ASP A 443 -3.77 -5.23 -25.07
CA ASP A 443 -3.48 -6.28 -26.06
C ASP A 443 -3.97 -5.94 -27.48
N GLY A 444 -4.65 -4.80 -27.64
CA GLY A 444 -5.23 -4.36 -28.91
C GLY A 444 -6.68 -4.77 -29.10
N THR A 445 -7.27 -5.58 -28.22
CA THR A 445 -8.66 -6.01 -28.31
C THR A 445 -9.61 -4.82 -28.13
N LEU A 446 -10.65 -4.75 -28.96
CA LEU A 446 -11.62 -3.66 -28.94
C LEU A 446 -12.90 -4.06 -28.23
N PHE A 447 -13.41 -3.12 -27.45
CA PHE A 447 -14.62 -3.31 -26.68
C PHE A 447 -15.56 -2.12 -26.85
N GLU A 448 -16.85 -2.42 -26.88
CA GLU A 448 -17.94 -1.46 -26.83
C GLU A 448 -18.60 -1.51 -25.45
N TYR A 449 -18.83 -0.34 -24.83
CA TYR A 449 -19.50 -0.26 -23.54
C TYR A 449 -21.01 -0.49 -23.70
N VAL A 450 -21.57 -1.35 -22.85
CA VAL A 450 -23.00 -1.68 -22.79
C VAL A 450 -23.58 -1.11 -21.51
N PRO A 451 -24.28 0.05 -21.55
CA PRO A 451 -24.75 0.73 -20.34
C PRO A 451 -25.72 -0.10 -19.47
N ALA A 452 -26.50 -0.99 -20.08
CA ALA A 452 -27.53 -1.76 -19.35
C ALA A 452 -26.95 -2.75 -18.33
N SER A 453 -25.78 -3.33 -18.60
CA SER A 453 -25.12 -4.31 -17.72
C SER A 453 -23.85 -3.74 -17.06
N SER A 454 -23.48 -2.49 -17.37
CA SER A 454 -22.20 -1.88 -17.00
C SER A 454 -20.97 -2.71 -17.40
N LEU A 455 -21.09 -3.46 -18.50
CA LEU A 455 -20.03 -4.32 -19.03
C LEU A 455 -19.56 -3.88 -20.41
N TRP A 456 -18.48 -4.53 -20.84
CA TRP A 456 -17.87 -4.37 -22.14
C TRP A 456 -18.14 -5.58 -23.01
N ARG A 457 -18.54 -5.35 -24.26
CA ARG A 457 -18.70 -6.39 -25.27
C ARG A 457 -17.57 -6.29 -26.28
N GLU A 458 -16.87 -7.38 -26.50
CA GLU A 458 -15.82 -7.47 -27.52
C GLU A 458 -16.40 -7.24 -28.92
N ILE A 459 -15.68 -6.49 -29.75
CA ILE A 459 -16.04 -6.17 -31.13
C ILE A 459 -14.87 -6.44 -32.08
N ASP A 460 -15.18 -6.79 -33.34
CA ASP A 460 -14.16 -7.17 -34.32
C ASP A 460 -13.21 -6.01 -34.66
N SER A 461 -11.90 -6.30 -34.64
CA SER A 461 -10.81 -5.42 -35.04
C SER A 461 -10.88 -4.89 -36.48
N THR A 462 -11.63 -5.56 -37.37
CA THR A 462 -11.83 -5.11 -38.77
C THR A 462 -12.91 -4.05 -38.93
N SER A 463 -13.63 -3.73 -37.86
CA SER A 463 -14.66 -2.70 -37.86
C SER A 463 -14.06 -1.29 -38.06
N GLY A 464 -14.84 -0.36 -38.63
CA GLY A 464 -14.44 1.04 -38.77
C GLY A 464 -14.09 1.75 -37.45
N PHE A 465 -14.46 1.15 -36.31
CA PHE A 465 -14.13 1.60 -34.96
C PHE A 465 -12.63 1.54 -34.65
N ALA A 466 -11.90 0.54 -35.17
CA ALA A 466 -10.47 0.37 -34.90
C ALA A 466 -9.65 1.61 -35.31
N ARG A 467 -9.93 2.14 -36.52
CA ARG A 467 -9.28 3.35 -37.04
C ARG A 467 -9.62 4.61 -36.24
N LEU A 468 -10.81 4.69 -35.65
CA LEU A 468 -11.24 5.83 -34.85
C LEU A 468 -10.57 5.83 -33.46
N VAL A 469 -10.33 4.65 -32.89
CA VAL A 469 -9.57 4.51 -31.65
C VAL A 469 -8.07 4.75 -31.88
N ASP A 470 -7.51 4.26 -33.00
CA ASP A 470 -6.10 4.42 -33.36
C ASP A 470 -5.74 5.83 -33.85
N GLY A 471 -6.67 6.48 -34.56
CA GLY A 471 -6.55 7.87 -34.98
C GLY A 471 -6.84 8.87 -33.86
N SER A 472 -7.23 8.39 -32.67
CA SER A 472 -7.46 9.24 -31.51
C SER A 472 -6.12 9.69 -30.93
N ILE A 473 -5.55 10.74 -31.52
CA ILE A 473 -4.36 11.41 -30.98
C ILE A 473 -4.66 11.76 -29.51
N SER A 474 -3.67 11.57 -28.63
CA SER A 474 -3.71 12.06 -27.26
C SER A 474 -3.82 13.58 -27.29
N SER A 475 -5.05 14.08 -27.37
CA SER A 475 -5.36 15.49 -27.46
C SER A 475 -5.71 15.98 -26.08
N ARG A 476 -4.97 16.96 -25.56
CA ARG A 476 -5.31 17.64 -24.29
C ARG A 476 -6.60 18.46 -24.38
N GLN A 477 -7.17 18.56 -25.58
CA GLN A 477 -8.36 19.34 -25.89
C GLN A 477 -9.17 18.65 -27.00
N VAL A 478 -10.50 18.81 -26.94
CA VAL A 478 -11.45 18.44 -27.98
C VAL A 478 -12.53 19.54 -28.06
N GLN A 479 -13.14 19.74 -29.23
CA GLN A 479 -14.24 20.69 -29.38
C GLN A 479 -15.27 20.17 -30.40
N ASP A 480 -16.53 20.54 -30.18
CA ASP A 480 -17.60 20.46 -31.17
C ASP A 480 -18.19 21.88 -31.41
N GLY A 481 -19.37 21.97 -32.02
CA GLY A 481 -20.03 23.25 -32.28
C GLY A 481 -20.56 23.98 -31.03
N LYS A 482 -20.66 23.30 -29.87
CA LYS A 482 -21.26 23.83 -28.64
C LYS A 482 -20.28 23.87 -27.47
N TYR A 483 -19.37 22.92 -27.36
CA TYR A 483 -18.47 22.76 -26.22
C TYR A 483 -17.02 22.59 -26.66
N ARG A 484 -16.11 23.07 -25.81
CA ARG A 484 -14.68 22.78 -25.87
C ARG A 484 -14.25 22.20 -24.53
N VAL A 485 -13.71 20.99 -24.54
CA VAL A 485 -13.22 20.30 -23.34
C VAL A 485 -11.71 20.26 -23.37
N TYR A 486 -11.06 20.56 -22.25
CA TYR A 486 -9.61 20.45 -22.13
C TYR A 486 -9.19 20.07 -20.71
N VAL A 487 -8.04 19.42 -20.58
CA VAL A 487 -7.38 19.16 -19.29
C VAL A 487 -6.42 20.28 -18.98
N GLY A 488 -6.38 20.73 -17.73
CA GLY A 488 -5.42 21.75 -17.29
C GLY A 488 -5.37 21.90 -15.78
N LYS A 489 -4.77 23.00 -15.33
CA LYS A 489 -4.74 23.39 -13.92
C LYS A 489 -5.68 24.56 -13.64
N SER A 490 -6.40 24.49 -12.53
CA SER A 490 -7.17 25.61 -11.98
C SER A 490 -6.24 26.71 -11.46
N ALA A 491 -6.82 27.87 -11.12
CA ALA A 491 -6.08 28.98 -10.51
C ALA A 491 -5.37 28.60 -9.20
N SER A 492 -5.88 27.61 -8.47
CA SER A 492 -5.25 27.07 -7.26
C SER A 492 -4.18 26.01 -7.54
N GLY A 493 -3.85 25.74 -8.80
CA GLY A 493 -2.84 24.76 -9.22
C GLY A 493 -3.30 23.30 -9.27
N ARG A 494 -4.60 23.04 -9.05
CA ARG A 494 -5.20 21.69 -9.07
C ARG A 494 -5.50 21.23 -10.49
N ASP A 495 -5.17 19.99 -10.83
CA ASP A 495 -5.58 19.36 -12.09
C ASP A 495 -7.11 19.27 -12.19
N GLY A 496 -7.65 19.47 -13.39
CA GLY A 496 -9.10 19.40 -13.64
C GLY A 496 -9.43 19.21 -15.12
N VAL A 497 -10.69 18.87 -15.37
CA VAL A 497 -11.27 18.78 -16.71
C VAL A 497 -12.23 19.95 -16.89
N PHE A 498 -11.91 20.82 -17.85
CA PHE A 498 -12.64 22.06 -18.07
C PHE A 498 -13.51 21.96 -19.30
N VAL A 499 -14.78 22.31 -19.15
CA VAL A 499 -15.73 22.46 -20.25
C VAL A 499 -16.00 23.94 -20.45
N ARG A 500 -15.73 24.44 -21.65
CA ARG A 500 -16.09 25.77 -22.10
C ARG A 500 -17.27 25.70 -23.06
N THR A 501 -18.33 26.44 -22.77
CA THR A 501 -19.46 26.64 -23.68
C THR A 501 -19.07 27.64 -24.76
N LEU A 502 -19.29 27.30 -26.03
CA LEU A 502 -18.90 28.09 -27.21
C LEU A 502 -20.07 28.87 -27.83
N SER A 503 -21.31 28.53 -27.50
CA SER A 503 -22.53 29.19 -27.97
C SER A 503 -23.53 29.43 -26.85
N GLY A 504 -24.23 30.57 -26.88
CA GLY A 504 -25.07 31.02 -25.76
C GLY A 504 -24.24 31.71 -24.67
N ASP A 505 -24.53 31.44 -23.40
CA ASP A 505 -23.79 31.97 -22.26
C ASP A 505 -22.39 31.34 -22.20
N ILE A 506 -21.37 32.12 -22.57
CA ILE A 506 -19.98 31.67 -22.59
C ILE A 506 -19.45 31.58 -21.17
N GLU A 507 -19.27 30.35 -20.71
CA GLU A 507 -18.73 30.04 -19.40
C GLU A 507 -17.64 28.97 -19.49
N THR A 508 -16.87 28.79 -18.42
CA THR A 508 -15.92 27.70 -18.28
C THR A 508 -16.08 27.09 -16.91
N ARG A 509 -16.40 25.80 -16.87
CA ARG A 509 -16.63 25.04 -15.63
C ARG A 509 -15.62 23.90 -15.51
N ASP A 510 -15.22 23.62 -14.28
CA ASP A 510 -14.51 22.39 -13.96
C ASP A 510 -15.55 21.31 -13.59
N ILE A 511 -15.69 20.30 -14.44
CA ILE A 511 -16.69 19.23 -14.24
C ILE A 511 -16.26 18.23 -13.15
N VAL A 512 -14.98 18.25 -12.76
CA VAL A 512 -14.41 17.40 -11.70
C VAL A 512 -14.64 18.03 -10.33
N SER A 513 -14.52 19.36 -10.23
CA SER A 513 -14.80 20.11 -9.00
C SER A 513 -16.25 19.96 -8.53
N GLY A 514 -17.20 19.87 -9.46
CA GLY A 514 -18.62 19.68 -9.17
C GLY A 514 -18.99 18.29 -8.60
N ALA A 515 -18.08 17.31 -8.69
CA ALA A 515 -18.29 15.94 -8.24
C ALA A 515 -17.86 15.71 -6.76
N GLY A 516 -17.75 16.75 -5.93
CA GLY A 516 -17.47 16.57 -4.49
C GLY A 516 -15.98 16.48 -4.13
N GLY A 517 -15.11 17.15 -4.87
CA GLY A 517 -13.75 17.43 -4.41
C GLY A 517 -13.79 18.39 -3.22
N GLY A 518 -13.22 18.00 -2.07
CA GLY A 518 -13.06 18.89 -0.92
C GLY A 518 -12.34 20.19 -1.30
N SER A 519 -12.60 21.28 -0.57
CA SER A 519 -11.91 22.56 -0.81
C SER A 519 -10.41 22.37 -0.63
N TYR A 520 -9.63 22.72 -1.65
CA TYR A 520 -8.17 22.72 -1.57
C TYR A 520 -7.70 23.65 -0.45
N LYS A 521 -6.95 23.12 0.53
CA LYS A 521 -6.46 23.85 1.71
C LYS A 521 -5.01 24.33 1.57
N GLY A 522 -4.29 23.93 0.52
CA GLY A 522 -2.89 24.29 0.29
C GLY A 522 -1.93 23.11 0.40
N ARG A 523 -0.63 23.39 0.31
CA ARG A 523 0.44 22.38 0.37
C ARG A 523 0.97 22.23 1.81
N VAL A 524 1.35 21.02 2.20
CA VAL A 524 2.12 20.71 3.41
C VAL A 524 3.41 19.97 3.03
N GLU A 525 4.44 20.04 3.86
CA GLU A 525 5.76 19.47 3.58
C GLU A 525 6.06 18.32 4.56
N LEU A 526 6.31 17.11 4.04
CA LEU A 526 6.81 15.99 4.84
C LEU A 526 8.34 16.01 4.87
N VAL A 527 8.89 15.90 6.07
CA VAL A 527 10.33 15.92 6.33
C VAL A 527 10.69 14.67 7.12
N PHE A 528 11.75 13.97 6.70
CA PHE A 528 12.17 12.71 7.31
C PHE A 528 13.58 12.81 7.86
N ASP A 529 13.73 12.49 9.14
CA ASP A 529 15.02 12.50 9.83
C ASP A 529 15.58 11.08 9.89
N ALA A 530 16.62 10.80 9.11
CA ALA A 530 17.34 9.53 9.11
C ALA A 530 18.53 9.60 10.10
N LEU A 531 18.27 9.21 11.36
CA LEU A 531 19.21 9.40 12.46
C LEU A 531 20.14 8.19 12.67
N ASP A 532 19.63 7.07 13.17
CA ASP A 532 20.48 5.96 13.64
C ASP A 532 19.92 4.55 13.38
N SER A 533 18.66 4.44 12.92
CA SER A 533 17.96 3.19 12.60
C SER A 533 17.21 3.30 11.27
N ASP A 534 17.27 2.26 10.43
CA ASP A 534 16.58 2.17 9.15
C ASP A 534 15.18 1.50 9.25
N GLU A 535 14.75 1.15 10.47
CA GLU A 535 13.47 0.49 10.70
C GLU A 535 12.31 1.36 10.18
N GLY A 536 11.45 0.74 9.36
CA GLY A 536 10.30 1.42 8.76
C GLY A 536 10.59 2.31 7.55
N LEU A 537 11.85 2.54 7.17
CA LEU A 537 12.17 3.39 6.00
C LEU A 537 11.52 2.87 4.71
N ASP A 538 11.48 1.56 4.51
CA ASP A 538 10.86 0.98 3.32
C ASP A 538 9.34 1.18 3.28
N PHE A 539 8.69 1.07 4.44
CA PHE A 539 7.28 1.41 4.54
C PHE A 539 7.08 2.88 4.17
N VAL A 540 7.88 3.79 4.74
CA VAL A 540 7.85 5.22 4.40
C VAL A 540 7.97 5.45 2.89
N LEU A 541 9.01 4.91 2.25
CA LEU A 541 9.22 5.06 0.82
C LEU A 541 8.07 4.46 0.01
N SER A 542 7.52 3.32 0.42
CA SER A 542 6.37 2.70 -0.26
C SER A 542 5.09 3.54 -0.16
N VAL A 543 4.88 4.24 0.96
CA VAL A 543 3.75 5.15 1.16
C VAL A 543 3.92 6.39 0.29
N LEU A 544 5.12 6.98 0.26
CA LEU A 544 5.42 8.12 -0.61
C LEU A 544 5.27 7.74 -2.09
N ASP A 545 5.74 6.57 -2.51
CA ASP A 545 5.58 6.06 -3.88
C ASP A 545 4.09 5.85 -4.21
N PHE A 546 3.29 5.28 -3.29
CA PHE A 546 1.86 5.05 -3.49
C PHE A 546 1.08 6.34 -3.73
N TYR A 547 1.34 7.37 -2.93
CA TYR A 547 0.69 8.69 -3.06
C TYR A 547 1.40 9.61 -4.06
N ASN A 548 2.47 9.15 -4.72
CA ASN A 548 3.32 9.93 -5.60
C ASN A 548 3.82 11.25 -4.96
N ILE A 549 4.23 11.17 -3.69
CA ILE A 549 4.73 12.30 -2.90
C ILE A 549 6.26 12.37 -2.99
N LYS A 550 6.78 13.57 -3.22
CA LYS A 550 8.20 13.89 -2.99
C LYS A 550 8.33 14.60 -1.65
N ALA A 551 9.43 14.30 -0.96
CA ALA A 551 9.68 14.72 0.41
C ALA A 551 11.16 15.06 0.57
N THR A 552 11.50 15.65 1.72
CA THR A 552 12.89 15.97 2.08
C THR A 552 13.36 14.99 3.14
N PHE A 553 14.50 14.35 2.91
CA PHE A 553 15.19 13.48 3.86
C PHE A 553 16.45 14.18 4.35
N PHE A 554 16.50 14.47 5.65
CA PHE A 554 17.72 14.91 6.32
C PHE A 554 18.48 13.67 6.77
N ILE A 555 19.73 13.54 6.35
CA ILE A 555 20.53 12.32 6.52
C ILE A 555 21.84 12.68 7.19
N ASN A 556 22.14 12.07 8.35
CA ASN A 556 23.41 12.29 9.03
C ASN A 556 24.50 11.33 8.54
N GLY A 557 25.76 11.63 8.87
CA GLY A 557 26.90 10.81 8.46
C GLY A 557 26.94 9.41 9.08
N GLU A 558 26.39 9.23 10.29
CA GLU A 558 26.32 7.92 10.94
C GLU A 558 25.36 6.97 10.21
N PHE A 559 24.19 7.47 9.82
CA PHE A 559 23.21 6.75 9.03
C PHE A 559 23.79 6.33 7.68
N ILE A 560 24.53 7.22 7.00
CA ILE A 560 25.20 6.90 5.72
C ILE A 560 26.18 5.75 5.89
N ARG A 561 27.03 5.79 6.94
CA ARG A 561 28.03 4.76 7.20
C ARG A 561 27.40 3.42 7.58
N ARG A 562 26.29 3.42 8.34
CA ARG A 562 25.60 2.20 8.77
C ARG A 562 24.75 1.57 7.67
N PHE A 563 24.07 2.39 6.87
CA PHE A 563 23.04 1.94 5.92
C PHE A 563 23.22 2.53 4.50
N PRO A 564 24.38 2.35 3.84
CA PRO A 564 24.66 2.98 2.54
C PRO A 564 23.69 2.54 1.42
N GLU A 565 23.21 1.29 1.48
CA GLU A 565 22.17 0.78 0.57
C GLU A 565 20.86 1.56 0.69
N LYS A 566 20.46 1.91 1.92
CA LYS A 566 19.23 2.67 2.21
C LYS A 566 19.31 4.10 1.72
N VAL A 567 20.47 4.74 1.92
CA VAL A 567 20.72 6.09 1.41
C VAL A 567 20.64 6.12 -0.11
N ARG A 568 21.20 5.10 -0.80
CA ARG A 568 21.03 4.93 -2.25
C ARG A 568 19.57 4.74 -2.66
N MET A 569 18.78 4.04 -1.85
CA MET A 569 17.35 3.86 -2.10
C MET A 569 16.53 5.16 -1.99
N ILE A 570 16.87 6.04 -1.04
CA ILE A 570 16.25 7.37 -0.90
C ILE A 570 16.62 8.23 -2.11
N ALA A 571 17.92 8.37 -2.38
CA ALA A 571 18.45 9.19 -3.46
C ALA A 571 17.97 8.71 -4.84
N GLY A 572 17.83 7.40 -5.04
CA GLY A 572 17.34 6.79 -6.27
C GLY A 572 15.87 7.09 -6.60
N ARG A 573 15.06 7.45 -5.61
CA ARG A 573 13.64 7.82 -5.77
C ARG A 573 13.41 9.32 -6.05
N ASN A 574 14.47 10.09 -6.22
CA ASN A 574 14.42 11.54 -6.48
C ASN A 574 13.70 12.32 -5.37
N HIS A 575 13.85 11.90 -4.11
CA HIS A 575 13.54 12.76 -2.96
C HIS A 575 14.64 13.81 -2.80
N VAL A 576 14.33 14.93 -2.15
CA VAL A 576 15.35 15.90 -1.77
C VAL A 576 16.16 15.30 -0.61
N CYS A 577 17.47 15.20 -0.76
CA CYS A 577 18.36 14.75 0.30
C CYS A 577 19.10 15.98 0.86
N ALA A 578 19.15 16.14 2.17
CA ALA A 578 19.68 17.30 2.85
C ALA A 578 20.55 16.88 4.05
N SER A 579 21.40 17.78 4.54
CA SER A 579 22.36 17.44 5.60
C SER A 579 21.71 17.48 6.98
N MET A 580 21.82 16.39 7.75
CA MET A 580 21.57 16.41 9.20
C MET A 580 22.88 16.40 10.01
N PHE A 581 23.93 17.01 9.45
CA PHE A 581 25.27 17.03 10.02
C PHE A 581 25.97 15.66 10.02
N PHE A 582 27.30 15.61 10.21
CA PHE A 582 28.05 14.34 10.10
C PHE A 582 27.86 13.36 11.28
N SER A 583 27.31 13.85 12.40
CA SER A 583 27.06 13.10 13.63
C SER A 583 25.64 13.32 14.10
N GLY A 584 25.03 12.30 14.71
CA GLY A 584 23.70 12.38 15.33
C GLY A 584 23.68 13.05 16.71
N ALA A 585 24.81 13.55 17.20
CA ALA A 585 24.93 14.14 18.53
C ALA A 585 24.23 15.51 18.64
N ASN A 586 23.67 15.80 19.81
CA ASN A 586 23.12 17.11 20.13
C ASN A 586 24.25 18.13 20.25
N LEU A 587 24.35 19.06 19.29
CA LEU A 587 25.44 20.04 19.21
C LEU A 587 25.47 21.01 20.40
N LEU A 588 24.31 21.27 21.02
CA LEU A 588 24.23 22.12 22.21
C LEU A 588 24.75 21.40 23.46
N GLU A 589 24.55 20.09 23.56
CA GLU A 589 25.10 19.28 24.65
C GLU A 589 26.60 19.11 24.50
N LEU A 590 27.08 18.83 23.28
CA LEU A 590 28.52 18.80 23.02
C LEU A 590 29.22 20.09 23.46
N ALA A 591 28.64 21.26 23.13
CA ALA A 591 29.19 22.54 23.56
C ALA A 591 29.19 22.70 25.10
N ARG A 592 28.21 22.14 25.80
CA ARG A 592 28.13 22.16 27.28
C ARG A 592 29.15 21.20 27.91
N ASP A 593 29.40 20.07 27.27
CA ASP A 593 30.37 19.04 27.71
C ASP A 593 31.83 19.45 27.42
N GLY A 594 32.06 20.68 26.96
CA GLY A 594 33.39 21.25 26.75
C GLY A 594 33.98 21.01 25.35
N TYR A 595 33.22 20.48 24.41
CA TYR A 595 33.65 20.38 23.01
C TYR A 595 33.62 21.74 22.32
N VAL A 596 34.60 22.00 21.46
CA VAL A 596 34.66 23.22 20.65
C VAL A 596 33.74 23.07 19.44
N VAL A 597 32.56 23.70 19.50
CA VAL A 597 31.57 23.75 18.43
C VAL A 597 31.57 25.14 17.80
N ASP A 598 32.66 25.48 17.11
CA ASP A 598 32.87 26.77 16.44
C ASP A 598 32.42 26.74 14.96
N GLY A 599 32.59 27.87 14.26
CA GLY A 599 32.20 27.98 12.86
C GLY A 599 32.93 27.00 11.93
N ASP A 600 34.19 26.68 12.22
CA ASP A 600 34.97 25.73 11.44
C ASP A 600 34.52 24.29 11.70
N PHE A 601 34.12 23.96 12.93
CA PHE A 601 33.50 22.68 13.26
C PHE A 601 32.20 22.48 12.47
N ILE A 602 31.34 23.51 12.41
CA ILE A 602 30.11 23.46 11.61
C ILE A 602 30.44 23.27 10.13
N ALA A 603 31.34 24.08 9.57
CA ALA A 603 31.69 24.00 8.15
C ALA A 603 32.30 22.64 7.77
N ARG A 604 33.25 22.13 8.56
CA ARG A 604 33.86 20.81 8.33
C ARG A 604 32.86 19.68 8.50
N GLY A 605 31.95 19.79 9.47
CA GLY A 605 30.93 18.78 9.71
C GLY A 605 29.92 18.68 8.57
N LEU A 606 29.51 19.81 7.99
CA LEU A 606 28.65 19.83 6.80
C LEU A 606 29.38 19.26 5.58
N ALA A 607 30.61 19.73 5.31
CA ALA A 607 31.42 19.23 4.18
C ALA A 607 31.69 17.72 4.28
N ARG A 608 31.99 17.21 5.47
CA ARG A 608 32.19 15.77 5.68
C ARG A 608 30.92 14.96 5.37
N ASN A 609 29.75 15.46 5.75
CA ASN A 609 28.51 14.76 5.48
C ASN A 609 28.19 14.73 3.97
N GLU A 610 28.46 15.82 3.26
CA GLU A 610 28.40 15.89 1.79
C GLU A 610 29.31 14.86 1.14
N ASP A 611 30.60 14.83 1.51
CA ASP A 611 31.58 13.90 0.95
C ASP A 611 31.16 12.43 1.16
N GLU A 612 30.66 12.10 2.35
CA GLU A 612 30.15 10.77 2.67
C GLU A 612 28.89 10.42 1.85
N PHE A 613 27.99 11.37 1.64
CA PHE A 613 26.79 11.18 0.82
C PHE A 613 27.13 11.00 -0.67
N LEU A 614 28.03 11.81 -1.21
CA LEU A 614 28.54 11.72 -2.58
C LEU A 614 29.22 10.37 -2.81
N ALA A 615 30.08 9.93 -1.88
CA ALA A 615 30.74 8.63 -1.96
C ALA A 615 29.74 7.46 -1.95
N ALA A 616 28.66 7.57 -1.16
CA ALA A 616 27.65 6.52 -1.05
C ALA A 616 26.70 6.46 -2.25
N THR A 617 26.35 7.60 -2.86
CA THR A 617 25.24 7.70 -3.83
C THR A 617 25.62 8.17 -5.23
N GLY A 618 26.76 8.84 -5.39
CA GLY A 618 27.13 9.55 -6.62
C GLY A 618 26.28 10.80 -6.90
N LYS A 619 25.55 11.33 -5.91
CA LYS A 619 24.74 12.55 -5.98
C LYS A 619 25.17 13.52 -4.87
N GLU A 620 24.91 14.81 -5.08
CA GLU A 620 25.10 15.87 -4.08
C GLU A 620 23.84 16.00 -3.21
N LEU A 621 24.00 16.44 -1.95
CA LEU A 621 22.91 16.92 -1.12
C LEU A 621 22.40 18.27 -1.64
N SER A 622 21.16 18.59 -1.27
CA SER A 622 20.68 19.96 -1.30
C SER A 622 21.43 20.80 -0.26
N LEU A 623 21.59 22.09 -0.56
CA LEU A 623 22.19 23.07 0.35
C LEU A 623 21.26 23.46 1.50
N LEU A 624 20.47 22.51 2.00
CA LEU A 624 19.64 22.60 3.19
C LEU A 624 20.31 21.80 4.31
N TRP A 625 20.25 22.30 5.53
CA TRP A 625 20.68 21.53 6.69
C TRP A 625 19.88 21.85 7.95
N HIS A 626 19.78 20.89 8.86
CA HIS A 626 19.48 21.22 10.25
C HIS A 626 20.43 20.45 11.18
N ALA A 627 20.61 20.99 12.38
CA ALA A 627 21.32 20.27 13.44
C ALA A 627 20.45 19.12 13.95
N PRO A 628 21.03 18.01 14.43
CA PRO A 628 20.27 16.95 15.09
C PRO A 628 19.27 17.51 16.12
N PHE A 629 18.05 16.97 16.12
CA PHE A 629 16.94 17.41 16.97
C PHE A 629 16.50 18.87 16.78
N TYR A 630 16.90 19.52 15.68
CA TYR A 630 16.67 20.94 15.40
C TYR A 630 17.25 21.89 16.48
N LYS A 631 18.26 21.41 17.24
CA LYS A 631 18.89 22.15 18.34
C LYS A 631 20.16 22.84 17.85
N ALA A 632 20.06 24.12 17.47
CA ALA A 632 21.19 24.96 17.07
C ALA A 632 21.11 26.39 17.60
N THR A 633 22.26 27.00 17.89
CA THR A 633 22.34 28.44 18.20
C THR A 633 22.35 29.28 16.92
N GLN A 634 22.02 30.57 17.04
CA GLN A 634 22.11 31.51 15.92
C GLN A 634 23.51 31.54 15.28
N ALA A 635 24.57 31.48 16.10
CA ALA A 635 25.95 31.44 15.61
C ALA A 635 26.25 30.20 14.76
N MET A 636 25.68 29.04 15.12
CA MET A 636 25.79 27.81 14.31
C MET A 636 25.06 27.96 12.98
N LYS A 637 23.85 28.54 12.99
CA LYS A 637 23.06 28.80 11.77
C LYS A 637 23.80 29.74 10.82
N GLU A 638 24.39 30.81 11.33
CA GLU A 638 25.22 31.74 10.56
C GLU A 638 26.50 31.10 10.02
N ALA A 639 27.12 30.19 10.77
CA ALA A 639 28.26 29.42 10.28
C ALA A 639 27.87 28.51 9.11
N GLY A 640 26.73 27.81 9.20
CA GLY A 640 26.16 27.04 8.08
C GLY A 640 25.88 27.93 6.85
N ALA A 641 25.31 29.11 7.06
CA ALA A 641 25.07 30.08 5.99
C ALA A 641 26.36 30.55 5.31
N ARG A 642 27.43 30.81 6.08
CA ARG A 642 28.77 31.12 5.52
C ARG A 642 29.37 29.95 4.74
N ALA A 643 29.04 28.71 5.12
CA ALA A 643 29.43 27.51 4.40
C ALA A 643 28.55 27.22 3.17
N GLY A 644 27.55 28.05 2.87
CA GLY A 644 26.68 27.93 1.71
C GLY A 644 25.38 27.14 1.94
N TYR A 645 25.08 26.78 3.19
CA TYR A 645 23.86 26.02 3.54
C TYR A 645 22.79 26.90 4.18
N GLU A 646 21.54 26.69 3.77
CA GLU A 646 20.36 27.26 4.42
C GLU A 646 19.91 26.39 5.60
N TYR A 647 19.69 27.00 6.76
CA TYR A 647 19.21 26.27 7.94
C TYR A 647 17.71 25.99 7.84
N PHE A 648 17.33 24.73 7.99
CA PHE A 648 15.96 24.27 7.97
C PHE A 648 15.40 24.23 9.39
N GLU A 649 14.46 25.12 9.70
CA GLU A 649 13.75 25.11 10.99
C GLU A 649 12.72 23.98 11.02
N ALA A 650 12.57 23.37 12.20
CA ALA A 650 11.38 22.58 12.50
C ALA A 650 10.15 23.46 12.24
N GLY A 651 9.11 22.88 11.62
CA GLY A 651 7.83 23.56 11.47
C GLY A 651 7.27 24.04 12.80
N ARG A 652 6.15 24.77 12.75
CA ARG A 652 5.43 25.21 13.96
C ARG A 652 5.19 24.08 14.97
N PHE A 653 5.07 22.84 14.48
CA PHE A 653 4.87 21.64 15.27
C PHE A 653 5.97 20.62 14.96
N SER A 654 6.68 20.15 15.99
CA SER A 654 7.68 19.08 15.91
C SER A 654 7.37 18.04 16.98
N LEU A 655 6.32 17.25 16.73
CA LEU A 655 5.75 16.34 17.73
C LEU A 655 6.45 14.98 17.77
N ASP A 656 7.08 14.57 16.67
CA ASP A 656 7.73 13.26 16.56
C ASP A 656 9.21 13.29 16.98
N ALA A 657 9.88 14.44 16.81
CA ALA A 657 11.29 14.63 17.14
C ALA A 657 11.55 15.01 18.61
N ALA A 658 10.51 15.10 19.45
CA ALA A 658 10.64 15.44 20.87
C ALA A 658 11.14 14.23 21.68
N ASP A 659 12.33 14.35 22.27
CA ASP A 659 13.00 13.23 22.95
C ASP A 659 12.55 13.04 24.41
N TYR A 660 12.55 11.80 24.89
CA TYR A 660 12.15 11.40 26.26
C TYR A 660 13.07 11.97 27.36
N ALA A 661 14.29 12.40 27.00
CA ALA A 661 15.28 12.93 27.93
C ALA A 661 15.09 14.43 28.27
N ASP A 662 14.26 15.16 27.52
CA ASP A 662 13.97 16.56 27.81
C ASP A 662 12.90 16.66 28.90
N GLY A 663 13.35 16.66 30.18
CA GLY A 663 12.55 16.75 31.41
C GLY A 663 11.67 18.00 31.60
N ASN A 664 11.04 18.50 30.53
CA ASN A 664 9.98 19.51 30.59
C ASN A 664 8.60 18.83 30.70
N GLY A 665 8.22 18.53 31.94
CA GLY A 665 6.83 18.30 32.41
C GLY A 665 5.76 17.95 31.36
N GLY A 666 5.61 16.66 31.07
CA GLY A 666 4.31 15.99 30.95
C GLY A 666 3.33 16.35 29.82
N ARG A 667 3.66 17.22 28.84
CA ARG A 667 2.67 17.69 27.85
C ARG A 667 2.78 17.17 26.41
N TRP A 668 3.78 16.36 26.04
CA TRP A 668 4.00 16.01 24.61
C TRP A 668 4.40 14.56 24.31
N HIS A 669 4.08 13.59 25.18
CA HIS A 669 4.20 12.17 24.83
C HIS A 669 2.89 11.64 24.25
N MET A 670 2.63 12.06 23.02
CA MET A 670 1.46 11.64 22.27
C MET A 670 1.74 10.28 21.62
N LYS A 671 0.75 9.39 21.64
CA LYS A 671 0.77 8.19 20.80
C LYS A 671 0.78 8.63 19.35
N SER A 672 1.34 7.81 18.46
CA SER A 672 1.44 8.14 17.03
C SER A 672 0.06 8.42 16.41
N SER A 673 -0.97 7.72 16.87
CA SER A 673 -2.37 7.99 16.49
C SER A 673 -2.89 9.37 16.92
N GLU A 674 -2.48 9.87 18.08
CA GLU A 674 -2.83 11.20 18.57
C GLU A 674 -2.08 12.28 17.79
N ILE A 675 -0.82 12.03 17.41
CA ILE A 675 -0.04 12.93 16.54
C ILE A 675 -0.71 13.06 15.16
N VAL A 676 -1.20 11.95 14.59
CA VAL A 676 -1.96 11.99 13.33
C VAL A 676 -3.20 12.87 13.46
N LEU A 677 -4.02 12.66 14.49
CA LEU A 677 -5.22 13.48 14.71
C LEU A 677 -4.87 14.97 14.89
N PHE A 678 -3.80 15.26 15.63
CA PHE A 678 -3.34 16.63 15.82
C PHE A 678 -3.02 17.32 14.48
N TYR A 679 -2.23 16.69 13.61
CA TYR A 679 -1.89 17.29 12.32
C TYR A 679 -3.11 17.45 11.40
N VAL A 680 -4.03 16.48 11.41
CA VAL A 680 -5.30 16.59 10.66
C VAL A 680 -6.09 17.84 11.07
N GLU A 681 -6.14 18.15 12.36
CA GLU A 681 -6.89 19.29 12.89
C GLU A 681 -6.14 20.63 12.79
N ASN A 682 -4.81 20.62 12.83
CA ASN A 682 -3.98 21.83 13.02
C ASN A 682 -3.09 22.20 11.82
N SER A 683 -3.05 21.39 10.77
CA SER A 683 -2.29 21.71 9.56
C SER A 683 -2.83 22.95 8.84
N PHE A 684 -1.94 23.68 8.19
CA PHE A 684 -2.21 24.90 7.44
C PHE A 684 -1.32 24.96 6.18
N PRO A 685 -1.63 25.77 5.16
CA PRO A 685 -0.77 25.92 3.99
C PRO A 685 0.68 26.30 4.37
N GLY A 686 1.65 25.51 3.92
CA GLY A 686 3.07 25.64 4.27
C GLY A 686 3.48 24.93 5.56
N CYS A 687 2.59 24.18 6.21
CA CYS A 687 2.91 23.41 7.41
C CYS A 687 3.97 22.34 7.10
N ARG A 688 5.04 22.30 7.88
CA ARG A 688 6.09 21.29 7.84
C ARG A 688 5.85 20.24 8.91
N ILE A 689 5.97 18.97 8.55
CA ILE A 689 5.71 17.83 9.43
C ILE A 689 6.98 16.96 9.48
N PRO A 690 7.81 17.12 10.52
CA PRO A 690 8.95 16.25 10.77
C PRO A 690 8.50 14.86 11.22
N VAL A 691 9.13 13.81 10.67
CA VAL A 691 8.93 12.40 11.00
C VAL A 691 10.30 11.76 11.19
N THR A 692 10.54 11.14 12.33
CA THR A 692 11.81 10.44 12.60
C THR A 692 11.72 9.01 12.09
N ILE A 693 12.77 8.56 11.37
CA ILE A 693 12.87 7.19 10.89
C ILE A 693 13.47 6.31 11.99
N GLY A 694 12.91 5.12 12.16
CA GLY A 694 13.44 4.11 13.05
C GLY A 694 13.08 4.32 14.52
N LYS A 695 13.44 3.34 15.34
CA LYS A 695 13.23 3.40 16.79
C LYS A 695 14.35 4.21 17.44
N SER A 696 13.98 5.32 18.08
CA SER A 696 14.89 6.03 18.97
C SER A 696 15.18 5.18 20.22
N SER A 697 16.38 5.36 20.80
CA SER A 697 16.78 4.73 22.07
C SER A 697 15.93 5.14 23.27
N SER A 698 15.07 6.15 23.11
CA SER A 698 14.21 6.74 24.13
C SER A 698 12.92 5.96 24.47
N GLY A 699 12.69 4.77 23.89
CA GLY A 699 11.71 3.81 24.42
C GLY A 699 10.22 4.16 24.21
N ARG A 700 9.87 4.82 23.09
CA ARG A 700 8.45 5.07 22.74
C ARG A 700 7.69 3.77 22.48
N ALA A 701 6.40 3.75 22.83
CA ALA A 701 5.53 2.60 22.60
C ALA A 701 5.16 2.39 21.11
N ASP A 702 5.06 3.48 20.35
CA ASP A 702 4.86 3.48 18.90
C ASP A 702 5.55 4.70 18.25
N TYR A 703 5.69 4.68 16.92
CA TYR A 703 6.43 5.69 16.16
C TYR A 703 5.60 6.21 14.97
N LEU A 704 5.67 7.51 14.67
CA LEU A 704 4.78 8.13 13.68
C LEU A 704 4.98 7.55 12.27
N TYR A 705 6.20 7.16 11.91
CA TYR A 705 6.46 6.53 10.62
C TYR A 705 5.59 5.28 10.38
N GLN A 706 5.18 4.57 11.44
CA GLN A 706 4.33 3.38 11.36
C GLN A 706 2.87 3.72 10.97
N LYS A 707 2.49 4.99 11.06
CA LYS A 707 1.15 5.52 10.75
C LYS A 707 1.18 6.52 9.59
N LEU A 708 2.26 6.58 8.82
CA LEU A 708 2.43 7.55 7.74
C LEU A 708 1.32 7.47 6.69
N ASP A 709 0.86 6.28 6.32
CA ASP A 709 -0.23 6.13 5.35
C ASP A 709 -1.58 6.67 5.87
N LEU A 710 -1.84 6.55 7.17
CA LEU A 710 -3.00 7.18 7.82
C LEU A 710 -2.88 8.70 7.83
N LEU A 711 -1.69 9.23 8.15
CA LEU A 711 -1.43 10.68 8.14
C LEU A 711 -1.66 11.27 6.76
N VAL A 712 -1.05 10.66 5.73
CA VAL A 712 -1.16 11.13 4.35
C VAL A 712 -2.60 11.03 3.84
N ASP A 713 -3.28 9.87 4.02
CA ASP A 713 -4.68 9.70 3.61
C ASP A 713 -5.60 10.74 4.25
N ALA A 714 -5.39 11.03 5.54
CA ALA A 714 -6.21 11.97 6.28
C ALA A 714 -5.97 13.42 5.83
N LEU A 715 -4.72 13.83 5.62
CA LEU A 715 -4.40 15.18 5.10
C LEU A 715 -4.93 15.39 3.67
N ILE A 716 -4.83 14.37 2.81
CA ILE A 716 -5.45 14.41 1.47
C ILE A 716 -6.98 14.53 1.60
N SER A 717 -7.59 13.77 2.51
CA SER A 717 -9.03 13.83 2.76
C SER A 717 -9.48 15.19 3.27
N GLU A 718 -8.62 15.90 4.02
CA GLU A 718 -8.84 17.28 4.45
C GLU A 718 -8.63 18.33 3.35
N GLY A 719 -8.09 17.95 2.19
CA GLY A 719 -7.88 18.82 1.03
C GLY A 719 -6.47 19.41 0.93
N PHE A 720 -5.48 18.87 1.66
CA PHE A 720 -4.07 19.25 1.50
C PHE A 720 -3.41 18.51 0.34
N SER A 721 -2.42 19.17 -0.27
CA SER A 721 -1.44 18.56 -1.19
C SER A 721 -0.05 18.51 -0.56
N PHE A 722 0.88 17.84 -1.21
CA PHE A 722 2.28 17.72 -0.78
C PHE A 722 3.23 18.38 -1.78
#